data_AF-D2R6H5-F1
#
_entry.id   AF-D2R6H5-F1
#
_cell.length_a   1.000
_cell.length_b   1.000
_cell.length_c   1.000
_cell.angle_alpha   90.00
_cell.angle_beta   90.00
_cell.angle_gamma   90.00
#
_symmetry.space_group_name_H-M   'P 1'
#
loop_
_entity.id
_entity.type
_entity.pdbx_description
1 polymer ?
#
loop_
_entity_poly.entity_id
_entity_poly.type
_entity_poly.pdbx_seq_one_letter_code
_entity_poly.pdbx_strand_id
1 'polypeptide(L)'
;MSDDFDALHLWLGIPPEQQPANHYRLLGLADFESNLDAIEAAVDQRMGFVRQKAGGKQSAKSQEVLNLLSSARVCLLDLAAKEKYDRQLRAAAAAKQAASRVIPVAQPLLPAAVALPVPPPVTPVDPLASSPMPSAAPFVLRSTAPAQQPLLRPGVVAAAIAGLVVVLLIGVVGMMALGNRGDTSLVEANVSPGSPPVTGTAPPPPPPASNLPSPAPPPPPTSTVPSPAPAALPPENPSAAPLSPVAGPAEVPPGAPTQPVVEELRLPLLPRAAGQKWLIVCSDDERGRVERACKDHGVPFEVSDFDIRRQDYSNIHSIVVGSNHMDYWGQGDERKRPESFDPIEKFVEAGGHLIVMGAFNGRNMQHMQRFGITTGVRHCSFYKEVPGRTEVLFAGASDIPTNRHLQSAGNFHVSVPHVMLVARADNGEPAVATLAHGKGRVTFTLCEPEWQGDLWFLSAIALWNLRGAPTSLLDEPLPLELASSDAPKLAEEATPGGAMPDRSLANLLEQDQPLPQRLPIPSAEELAAAEKIIVELFKEQLESKKPAEKRALAEQLLRHAADSDDDRASQYALYQQALEQATGARDIGLAMQSIEELATRFEVDRNTLKVELLPKLAKGTTDPATIETIVVTALDLTADLIDAEAFELAARASTLALSGASRAPSKSWREVALAADQRVKGLVREAEQAAKHQATLQTDPQNAEANLGVGSYYCLVLGKWSKGLPHLALGSDQQLQAASQLELDATQPELKKAKQLGDLWMAAATSLPPSQRLGAQARARHWYQQGLTQAVGLTRAELESKLQKLPSPAFQIQLHVEDVHGIEELHLTADSIRWDHKTWGWPQLARFNGFVWRLEANPILRNRGSTQLLPPGLDFSSVTVRKLHGRGEVIATPAPQGAMIRIDDQPDGFDDYDILITFGSTKR
;
A
#
# COMPACT_ATOMS: atom_id res chain seq x y z
N MET A 1 33.13 55.88 -28.40
CA MET A 1 33.09 54.93 -27.28
C MET A 1 31.88 54.05 -27.50
N SER A 2 32.11 52.76 -27.66
CA SER A 2 31.08 51.73 -27.60
C SER A 2 31.52 50.79 -26.49
N ASP A 3 31.01 51.01 -25.28
CA ASP A 3 31.20 50.04 -24.21
C ASP A 3 30.51 48.76 -24.64
N ASP A 4 31.29 47.69 -24.83
CA ASP A 4 30.75 46.38 -25.15
C ASP A 4 29.86 45.93 -23.98
N PHE A 5 28.61 45.63 -24.29
CA PHE A 5 27.58 45.39 -23.30
C PHE A 5 27.75 43.98 -22.69
N ASP A 6 28.51 43.89 -21.60
CA ASP A 6 28.69 42.67 -20.81
C ASP A 6 27.41 42.34 -20.03
N ALA A 7 26.57 41.50 -20.65
CA ALA A 7 25.33 41.01 -20.09
C ALA A 7 25.52 40.13 -18.84
N LEU A 8 26.64 39.41 -18.70
CA LEU A 8 26.88 38.55 -17.54
C LEU A 8 27.27 39.39 -16.31
N HIS A 9 28.07 40.45 -16.50
CA HIS A 9 28.38 41.40 -15.45
C HIS A 9 27.16 42.26 -15.09
N LEU A 10 26.51 42.88 -16.08
CA LEU A 10 25.45 43.87 -15.84
C LEU A 10 24.08 43.27 -15.46
N TRP A 11 23.78 42.01 -15.80
CA TRP A 11 22.53 41.35 -15.39
C TRP A 11 22.69 40.24 -14.37
N LEU A 12 23.78 39.47 -14.43
CA LEU A 12 23.99 38.34 -13.52
C LEU A 12 24.98 38.64 -12.38
N GLY A 13 25.66 39.79 -12.39
CA GLY A 13 26.61 40.21 -11.37
C GLY A 13 27.97 39.49 -11.46
N ILE A 14 28.31 38.92 -12.61
CA ILE A 14 29.54 38.13 -12.81
C ILE A 14 30.61 39.00 -13.47
N PRO A 15 31.60 39.55 -12.74
CA PRO A 15 32.63 40.42 -13.31
C PRO A 15 33.52 39.67 -14.31
N PRO A 16 34.17 40.35 -15.27
CA PRO A 16 34.97 39.71 -16.33
C PRO A 16 36.07 38.77 -15.81
N GLU A 17 36.64 39.09 -14.64
CA GLU A 17 37.64 38.27 -13.93
C GLU A 17 37.14 36.86 -13.55
N GLN A 18 35.82 36.66 -13.47
CA GLN A 18 35.15 35.42 -13.12
C GLN A 18 34.49 34.73 -14.33
N GLN A 19 34.76 35.21 -15.54
CA GLN A 19 34.26 34.62 -16.79
C GLN A 19 35.35 33.73 -17.45
N PRO A 20 34.99 32.59 -18.07
CA PRO A 20 33.66 32.01 -18.17
C PRO A 20 33.18 31.40 -16.84
N ALA A 21 31.90 31.62 -16.52
CA ALA A 21 31.27 31.11 -15.31
C ALA A 21 30.87 29.62 -15.45
N ASN A 22 30.92 28.88 -14.34
CA ASN A 22 30.36 27.52 -14.26
C ASN A 22 28.81 27.58 -14.14
N HIS A 23 28.13 26.45 -14.30
CA HIS A 23 26.66 26.39 -14.26
C HIS A 23 26.07 26.89 -12.93
N TYR A 24 26.66 26.56 -11.78
CA TYR A 24 26.19 27.04 -10.47
C TYR A 24 26.31 28.57 -10.33
N ARG A 25 27.43 29.14 -10.81
CA ARG A 25 27.73 30.57 -10.77
C ARG A 25 26.85 31.38 -11.70
N LEU A 26 26.44 30.83 -12.85
CA LEU A 26 25.42 31.42 -13.73
C LEU A 26 24.05 31.52 -13.04
N LEU A 27 23.69 30.54 -12.22
CA LEU A 27 22.47 30.56 -11.41
C LEU A 27 22.59 31.40 -10.13
N GLY A 28 23.82 31.65 -9.66
CA GLY A 28 24.10 32.36 -8.41
C GLY A 28 24.08 31.45 -7.17
N LEU A 29 24.16 30.14 -7.36
CA LEU A 29 24.18 29.14 -6.30
C LEU A 29 25.59 28.85 -5.78
N ALA A 30 25.68 28.14 -4.67
CA ALA A 30 26.92 27.50 -4.24
C ALA A 30 27.30 26.36 -5.20
N ASP A 31 28.60 26.13 -5.39
CA ASP A 31 29.08 24.98 -6.15
C ASP A 31 28.60 23.68 -5.49
N PHE A 32 28.12 22.73 -6.30
CA PHE A 32 27.62 21.42 -5.88
C PHE A 32 26.31 21.41 -5.09
N GLU A 33 25.47 22.45 -5.19
CA GLU A 33 24.10 22.44 -4.67
C GLU A 33 23.41 21.10 -4.98
N SER A 34 22.79 20.48 -3.99
CA SER A 34 22.21 19.13 -4.07
C SER A 34 20.70 19.15 -4.16
N ASN A 35 20.05 20.24 -3.74
CA ASN A 35 18.61 20.41 -3.87
C ASN A 35 18.24 20.82 -5.31
N LEU A 36 17.58 19.92 -6.05
CA LEU A 36 17.14 20.19 -7.42
C LEU A 36 16.09 21.30 -7.48
N ASP A 37 15.20 21.39 -6.48
CA ASP A 37 14.18 22.46 -6.38
C ASP A 37 14.86 23.83 -6.25
N ALA A 38 15.94 23.93 -5.47
CA ALA A 38 16.72 25.17 -5.34
C ALA A 38 17.47 25.52 -6.64
N ILE A 39 17.91 24.52 -7.40
CA ILE A 39 18.50 24.71 -8.74
C ILE A 39 17.44 25.19 -9.72
N GLU A 40 16.24 24.60 -9.72
CA GLU A 40 15.15 24.95 -10.64
C GLU A 40 14.59 26.35 -10.32
N ALA A 41 14.36 26.66 -9.05
CA ALA A 41 13.95 27.99 -8.60
C ALA A 41 14.99 29.07 -8.98
N ALA A 42 16.29 28.79 -8.82
CA ALA A 42 17.34 29.71 -9.25
C ALA A 42 17.42 29.86 -10.78
N VAL A 43 17.19 28.78 -11.55
CA VAL A 43 17.03 28.83 -13.00
C VAL A 43 15.86 29.75 -13.38
N ASP A 44 14.68 29.52 -12.84
CA ASP A 44 13.49 30.26 -13.26
C ASP A 44 13.51 31.72 -12.79
N GLN A 45 14.08 32.01 -11.62
CA GLN A 45 14.36 33.38 -11.18
C GLN A 45 15.33 34.10 -12.14
N ARG A 46 16.46 33.46 -12.49
CA ARG A 46 17.49 34.05 -13.38
C ARG A 46 16.98 34.19 -14.81
N MET A 47 16.32 33.17 -15.35
CA MET A 47 15.73 33.21 -16.69
C MET A 47 14.56 34.18 -16.76
N GLY A 48 13.72 34.27 -15.72
CA GLY A 48 12.65 35.26 -15.61
C GLY A 48 13.18 36.69 -15.65
N PHE A 49 14.23 36.98 -14.87
CA PHE A 49 14.88 38.30 -14.88
C PHE A 49 15.48 38.66 -16.25
N VAL A 50 16.18 37.73 -16.90
CA VAL A 50 16.77 37.98 -18.23
C VAL A 50 15.68 38.10 -19.32
N ARG A 51 14.58 37.35 -19.24
CA ARG A 51 13.40 37.51 -20.11
C ARG A 51 12.77 38.91 -19.99
N GLN A 52 12.71 39.49 -18.78
CA GLN A 52 12.26 40.88 -18.61
C GLN A 52 13.20 41.91 -19.28
N LYS A 53 14.47 41.57 -19.54
CA LYS A 53 15.42 42.40 -20.29
C LYS A 53 15.41 42.13 -21.81
N ALA A 54 14.66 41.14 -22.28
CA ALA A 54 14.61 40.76 -23.69
C ALA A 54 13.83 41.72 -24.60
N GLY A 55 13.02 42.61 -24.02
CA GLY A 55 12.38 43.71 -24.74
C GLY A 55 13.33 44.87 -25.04
N GLY A 56 13.73 45.02 -26.30
CA GLY A 56 14.44 46.21 -26.79
C GLY A 56 15.77 45.92 -27.50
N LYS A 57 16.66 46.91 -27.53
CA LYS A 57 17.92 46.88 -28.32
C LYS A 57 18.91 45.76 -27.94
N GLN A 58 18.76 45.13 -26.77
CA GLN A 58 19.65 44.07 -26.26
C GLN A 58 19.06 42.65 -26.38
N SER A 59 17.98 42.46 -27.15
CA SER A 59 17.30 41.18 -27.36
C SER A 59 18.25 40.01 -27.72
N ALA A 60 19.24 40.24 -28.58
CA ALA A 60 20.23 39.22 -28.95
C ALA A 60 21.08 38.76 -27.75
N LYS A 61 21.52 39.70 -26.90
CA LYS A 61 22.33 39.40 -25.70
C LYS A 61 21.49 38.73 -24.60
N SER A 62 20.21 39.05 -24.47
CA SER A 62 19.31 38.28 -23.59
C SER A 62 19.11 36.84 -24.06
N GLN A 63 19.01 36.59 -25.37
CA GLN A 63 18.87 35.23 -25.87
C GLN A 63 20.14 34.39 -25.63
N GLU A 64 21.32 35.00 -25.80
CA GLU A 64 22.61 34.36 -25.50
C GLU A 64 22.72 33.94 -24.03
N VAL A 65 22.37 34.84 -23.08
CA VAL A 65 22.36 34.52 -21.65
C VAL A 65 21.27 33.49 -21.29
N LEU A 66 20.09 33.55 -21.91
CA LEU A 66 19.04 32.55 -21.70
C LEU A 66 19.46 31.16 -22.16
N ASN A 67 20.20 31.05 -23.27
CA ASN A 67 20.72 29.77 -23.73
C ASN A 67 21.75 29.17 -22.75
N LEU A 68 22.61 30.02 -22.16
CA LEU A 68 23.54 29.60 -21.09
C LEU A 68 22.81 29.12 -19.82
N LEU A 69 21.75 29.82 -19.42
CA LEU A 69 20.92 29.43 -18.27
C LEU A 69 20.11 28.14 -18.54
N SER A 70 19.61 27.94 -19.77
CA SER A 70 18.99 26.67 -20.19
C SER A 70 20.00 25.51 -20.18
N SER A 71 21.24 25.72 -20.64
CA SER A 71 22.30 24.70 -20.54
C SER A 71 22.61 24.35 -19.08
N ALA A 72 22.62 25.35 -18.19
CA ALA A 72 22.75 25.11 -16.75
C ALA A 72 21.55 24.32 -16.19
N ARG A 73 20.29 24.64 -16.58
CA ARG A 73 19.09 23.87 -16.17
C ARG A 73 19.19 22.40 -16.57
N VAL A 74 19.41 22.13 -17.86
CA VAL A 74 19.47 20.76 -18.40
C VAL A 74 20.60 19.96 -17.76
N CYS A 75 21.75 20.59 -17.50
CA CYS A 75 22.89 19.92 -16.89
C CYS A 75 22.77 19.72 -15.38
N LEU A 76 22.12 20.63 -14.64
CA LEU A 76 22.08 20.58 -13.17
C LEU A 76 20.79 20.01 -12.59
N LEU A 77 19.71 19.88 -13.36
CA LEU A 77 18.48 19.18 -12.95
C LEU A 77 18.44 17.69 -13.34
N ASP A 78 19.20 17.28 -14.36
CA ASP A 78 19.44 15.86 -14.63
C ASP A 78 20.53 15.32 -13.70
N LEU A 79 20.18 14.39 -12.81
CA LEU A 79 21.10 13.88 -11.79
C LEU A 79 22.37 13.22 -12.36
N ALA A 80 22.28 12.55 -13.51
CA ALA A 80 23.42 11.86 -14.13
C ALA A 80 24.38 12.84 -14.82
N ALA A 81 23.84 13.83 -15.54
CA ALA A 81 24.58 14.93 -16.13
C ALA A 81 25.21 15.81 -15.04
N LYS A 82 24.47 16.12 -13.98
CA LYS A 82 24.94 16.86 -12.80
C LYS A 82 26.10 16.15 -12.13
N GLU A 83 25.98 14.85 -11.84
CA GLU A 83 27.05 14.09 -11.19
C GLU A 83 28.30 13.98 -12.07
N LYS A 84 28.13 13.83 -13.40
CA LYS A 84 29.23 13.87 -14.38
C LYS A 84 29.90 15.25 -14.41
N TYR A 85 29.11 16.34 -14.37
CA TYR A 85 29.59 17.72 -14.34
C TYR A 85 30.32 18.05 -13.02
N ASP A 86 29.76 17.64 -11.89
CA ASP A 86 30.34 17.83 -10.55
C ASP A 86 31.70 17.12 -10.41
N ARG A 87 31.84 15.91 -10.97
CA ARG A 87 33.14 15.22 -11.07
C ARG A 87 34.16 16.00 -11.90
N GLN A 88 33.75 16.55 -13.04
CA GLN A 88 34.62 17.38 -13.88
C GLN A 88 35.05 18.68 -13.18
N LEU A 89 34.13 19.34 -12.47
CA LEU A 89 34.38 20.59 -11.75
C LEU A 89 35.38 20.39 -10.59
N ARG A 90 35.22 19.30 -9.81
CA ARG A 90 36.17 18.92 -8.74
C ARG A 90 37.57 18.59 -9.29
N ALA A 91 37.64 17.86 -10.40
CA ALA A 91 38.90 17.54 -11.06
C ALA A 91 39.62 18.80 -11.59
N ALA A 92 38.88 19.74 -12.19
CA ALA A 92 39.41 21.01 -12.68
C ALA A 92 39.93 21.92 -11.54
N ALA A 93 39.23 21.95 -10.39
CA ALA A 93 39.67 22.68 -9.20
C ALA A 93 40.99 22.11 -8.65
N ALA A 94 41.09 20.78 -8.50
CA ALA A 94 42.32 20.10 -8.07
C ALA A 94 43.49 20.36 -9.04
N ALA A 95 43.24 20.32 -10.35
CA ALA A 95 44.25 20.61 -11.37
C ALA A 95 44.77 22.06 -11.31
N LYS A 96 43.89 23.06 -11.14
CA LYS A 96 44.30 24.46 -10.93
C LYS A 96 45.14 24.64 -9.65
N GLN A 97 44.79 23.93 -8.58
CA GLN A 97 45.50 23.99 -7.29
C GLN A 97 46.85 23.24 -7.32
N ALA A 98 47.01 22.25 -8.20
CA ALA A 98 48.28 21.60 -8.50
C ALA A 98 49.17 22.48 -9.40
N ALA A 99 48.61 23.09 -10.45
CA ALA A 99 49.35 23.95 -11.37
C ALA A 99 49.96 25.18 -10.68
N SER A 100 49.26 25.78 -9.70
CA SER A 100 49.80 26.87 -8.87
C SER A 100 50.81 26.44 -7.81
N ARG A 101 51.08 25.13 -7.67
CA ARG A 101 52.17 24.57 -6.85
C ARG A 101 53.41 24.19 -7.67
N VAL A 102 53.37 24.23 -9.00
CA VAL A 102 54.51 23.87 -9.87
C VAL A 102 55.27 25.12 -10.30
N ILE A 103 56.45 25.34 -9.70
CA ILE A 103 57.46 26.25 -10.22
C ILE A 103 58.10 25.59 -11.45
N PRO A 104 58.15 26.21 -12.64
CA PRO A 104 58.64 25.56 -13.84
C PRO A 104 60.18 25.49 -13.87
N VAL A 105 60.72 24.29 -14.09
CA VAL A 105 62.13 24.08 -14.48
C VAL A 105 62.15 23.55 -15.92
N ALA A 106 63.04 24.11 -16.75
CA ALA A 106 63.07 23.88 -18.19
C ALA A 106 63.65 22.49 -18.59
N GLN A 107 63.24 22.02 -19.77
CA GLN A 107 63.68 20.78 -20.43
C GLN A 107 65.01 20.98 -21.23
N PRO A 108 65.53 19.98 -21.98
CA PRO A 108 66.06 18.68 -21.51
C PRO A 108 67.39 18.28 -22.20
N LEU A 109 68.27 17.44 -21.61
CA LEU A 109 69.37 16.80 -22.36
C LEU A 109 69.77 15.38 -21.89
N LEU A 110 69.56 14.43 -22.80
CA LEU A 110 70.34 13.21 -23.12
C LEU A 110 70.55 12.07 -22.08
N PRO A 111 70.72 10.80 -22.54
CA PRO A 111 70.84 9.62 -21.67
C PRO A 111 72.27 9.06 -21.56
N ALA A 112 72.68 8.59 -20.37
CA ALA A 112 73.79 7.66 -20.19
C ALA A 112 73.67 6.84 -18.88
N ALA A 113 74.18 5.62 -18.92
CA ALA A 113 74.06 4.59 -17.88
C ALA A 113 74.95 4.78 -16.63
N VAL A 114 74.76 3.89 -15.64
CA VAL A 114 75.77 3.16 -14.82
C VAL A 114 75.46 3.12 -13.30
N ALA A 115 75.36 1.88 -12.79
CA ALA A 115 75.60 1.36 -11.44
C ALA A 115 74.90 1.93 -10.18
N LEU A 116 74.25 1.02 -9.44
CA LEU A 116 73.94 1.13 -8.01
C LEU A 116 75.10 0.62 -7.15
N PRO A 117 75.37 1.24 -5.99
CA PRO A 117 76.00 0.57 -4.85
C PRO A 117 75.09 0.56 -3.59
N VAL A 118 75.12 -0.56 -2.87
CA VAL A 118 74.31 -0.86 -1.67
C VAL A 118 74.99 -0.34 -0.38
N PRO A 119 74.22 0.15 0.61
CA PRO A 119 74.61 0.13 2.04
C PRO A 119 73.65 -0.75 2.91
N PRO A 120 74.04 -1.10 4.16
CA PRO A 120 73.63 -2.37 4.81
C PRO A 120 72.60 -2.26 5.96
N PRO A 121 72.15 -3.40 6.55
CA PRO A 121 71.08 -3.47 7.56
C PRO A 121 71.55 -3.73 9.01
N VAL A 122 70.88 -3.14 10.01
CA VAL A 122 70.86 -3.46 11.49
C VAL A 122 69.89 -2.46 12.18
N THR A 123 69.17 -2.68 13.28
CA THR A 123 68.74 -3.83 14.13
C THR A 123 67.59 -3.36 15.06
N PRO A 124 66.76 -4.24 15.66
CA PRO A 124 65.69 -3.86 16.60
C PRO A 124 66.19 -3.70 18.06
N VAL A 125 65.46 -2.95 18.90
CA VAL A 125 65.67 -2.86 20.36
C VAL A 125 64.33 -2.78 21.11
N ASP A 126 64.27 -3.46 22.27
CA ASP A 126 63.10 -3.74 23.12
C ASP A 126 62.80 -2.64 24.19
N PRO A 127 61.69 -2.75 24.97
CA PRO A 127 61.08 -1.62 25.71
C PRO A 127 61.42 -1.50 27.21
N LEU A 128 60.97 -0.37 27.81
CA LEU A 128 60.66 -0.05 29.24
C LEU A 128 61.39 1.19 29.80
N ALA A 129 60.63 2.25 30.14
CA ALA A 129 60.65 2.94 31.46
C ALA A 129 59.78 4.24 31.52
N SER A 130 58.70 4.19 32.32
CA SER A 130 58.12 5.27 33.18
C SER A 130 58.13 6.77 32.79
N SER A 131 56.92 7.32 32.54
CA SER A 131 56.20 8.45 33.20
C SER A 131 56.92 9.68 33.81
N PRO A 132 56.23 10.85 34.02
CA PRO A 132 55.06 11.44 33.35
C PRO A 132 55.21 12.96 33.00
N MET A 133 54.30 13.54 32.21
CA MET A 133 54.18 15.01 31.98
C MET A 133 52.70 15.48 31.96
N PRO A 134 52.39 16.78 32.17
CA PRO A 134 51.09 17.21 32.69
C PRO A 134 50.06 17.75 31.68
N SER A 135 48.80 17.67 32.13
CA SER A 135 47.60 18.47 31.79
C SER A 135 47.65 19.51 30.66
N ALA A 136 46.87 19.26 29.61
CA ALA A 136 46.04 20.26 28.93
C ALA A 136 44.70 19.61 28.53
N ALA A 137 43.58 20.31 28.71
CA ALA A 137 42.24 19.70 28.76
C ALA A 137 41.59 19.50 27.37
N PRO A 138 40.85 18.39 27.14
CA PRO A 138 39.92 18.25 26.04
C PRO A 138 38.51 18.78 26.40
N PHE A 139 37.80 19.25 25.37
CA PHE A 139 36.43 19.77 25.42
C PHE A 139 35.42 18.63 25.64
N VAL A 140 34.54 18.76 26.65
CA VAL A 140 33.56 17.72 27.03
C VAL A 140 32.14 18.16 26.66
N LEU A 141 31.51 17.45 25.72
CA LEU A 141 30.06 17.49 25.53
C LEU A 141 29.36 16.77 26.69
N ARG A 142 28.35 17.42 27.28
CA ARG A 142 27.68 16.95 28.50
C ARG A 142 26.75 15.77 28.21
N SER A 143 27.13 14.58 28.66
CA SER A 143 26.18 13.51 28.97
C SER A 143 25.60 13.71 30.36
N THR A 144 24.28 13.80 30.48
CA THR A 144 23.57 13.79 31.77
C THR A 144 23.24 12.36 32.19
N ALA A 145 24.13 11.75 32.98
CA ALA A 145 23.84 10.54 33.74
C ALA A 145 22.72 10.81 34.79
N PRO A 146 21.96 9.78 35.23
CA PRO A 146 20.75 9.97 36.01
C PRO A 146 21.02 10.49 37.43
N ALA A 147 20.12 11.35 37.92
CA ALA A 147 20.16 11.84 39.29
C ALA A 147 19.88 10.71 40.30
N GLN A 148 20.79 10.51 41.25
CA GLN A 148 20.56 9.66 42.42
C GLN A 148 19.46 10.28 43.28
N GLN A 149 18.33 9.56 43.44
CA GLN A 149 17.26 9.99 44.35
C GLN A 149 17.66 9.77 45.81
N PRO A 150 17.32 10.67 46.74
CA PRO A 150 17.53 10.45 48.16
C PRO A 150 16.59 9.36 48.68
N LEU A 151 17.14 8.39 49.41
CA LEU A 151 16.38 7.33 50.08
C LEU A 151 15.32 7.90 51.02
N LEU A 152 14.05 7.60 50.73
CA LEU A 152 12.91 7.94 51.58
C LEU A 152 13.02 7.21 52.93
N ARG A 153 12.82 7.95 54.03
CA ARG A 153 12.85 7.40 55.39
C ARG A 153 11.72 6.38 55.58
N PRO A 154 11.95 5.22 56.24
CA PRO A 154 10.98 4.12 56.31
C PRO A 154 9.65 4.45 57.01
N GLY A 155 9.55 5.55 57.75
CA GLY A 155 8.30 5.99 58.38
C GLY A 155 7.21 6.48 57.41
N VAL A 156 7.56 6.94 56.20
CA VAL A 156 6.58 7.50 55.24
C VAL A 156 5.76 6.40 54.57
N VAL A 157 6.38 5.25 54.29
CA VAL A 157 5.70 4.08 53.68
C VAL A 157 4.69 3.46 54.65
N ALA A 158 5.02 3.41 55.95
CA ALA A 158 4.09 2.91 56.98
C ALA A 158 2.81 3.77 57.10
N ALA A 159 2.94 5.10 56.99
CA ALA A 159 1.80 6.02 57.03
C ALA A 159 0.89 5.88 55.79
N ALA A 160 1.46 5.67 54.60
CA ALA A 160 0.69 5.47 53.37
C ALA A 160 -0.11 4.15 53.40
N ILE A 161 0.47 3.07 53.92
CA ILE A 161 -0.21 1.77 54.07
C ILE A 161 -1.34 1.86 55.12
N ALA A 162 -1.11 2.54 56.25
CA ALA A 162 -2.15 2.76 57.26
C ALA A 162 -3.35 3.56 56.71
N GLY A 163 -3.09 4.62 55.92
CA GLY A 163 -4.15 5.40 55.26
C GLY A 163 -4.99 4.58 54.30
N LEU A 164 -4.37 3.70 53.50
CA LEU A 164 -5.08 2.82 52.56
C LEU A 164 -6.01 1.83 53.27
N VAL A 165 -5.58 1.26 54.40
CA VAL A 165 -6.38 0.34 55.22
C VAL A 165 -7.59 1.06 55.85
N VAL A 166 -7.43 2.31 56.29
CA VAL A 166 -8.56 3.10 56.83
C VAL A 166 -9.59 3.42 55.74
N VAL A 167 -9.17 3.78 54.52
CA VAL A 167 -10.09 4.03 53.40
C VAL A 167 -10.84 2.76 52.99
N LEU A 168 -10.16 1.61 52.95
CA LEU A 168 -10.81 0.32 52.70
C LEU A 168 -11.84 -0.05 53.79
N LEU A 169 -11.53 0.17 55.06
CA LEU A 169 -12.46 -0.07 56.17
C LEU A 169 -13.69 0.85 56.08
N ILE A 170 -13.53 2.13 55.74
CA ILE A 170 -14.65 3.06 55.52
C ILE A 170 -15.53 2.60 54.35
N GLY A 171 -14.93 2.11 53.26
CA GLY A 171 -15.67 1.55 52.12
C GLY A 171 -16.49 0.31 52.48
N VAL A 172 -15.94 -0.61 53.27
CA VAL A 172 -16.65 -1.81 53.74
C VAL A 172 -17.80 -1.46 54.69
N VAL A 173 -17.59 -0.52 55.63
CA VAL A 173 -18.66 -0.02 56.51
C VAL A 173 -19.76 0.69 55.70
N GLY A 174 -19.39 1.44 54.66
CA GLY A 174 -20.33 2.05 53.72
C GLY A 174 -21.20 1.03 52.97
N MET A 175 -20.60 -0.05 52.44
CA MET A 175 -21.36 -1.13 51.79
C MET A 175 -22.30 -1.85 52.75
N MET A 176 -21.89 -2.09 54.01
CA MET A 176 -22.76 -2.70 55.01
C MET A 176 -23.91 -1.77 55.46
N ALA A 177 -23.78 -0.45 55.29
CA ALA A 177 -24.83 0.53 55.63
C ALA A 177 -25.88 0.73 54.51
N LEU A 178 -25.58 0.41 53.25
CA LEU A 178 -26.53 0.54 52.13
C LEU A 178 -27.20 -0.78 51.70
N GLY A 179 -26.72 -1.92 52.18
CA GLY A 179 -27.22 -3.25 51.80
C GLY A 179 -28.52 -3.73 52.48
N ASN A 180 -29.31 -2.85 53.12
CA ASN A 180 -30.47 -3.30 53.89
C ASN A 180 -31.64 -2.29 53.96
N ARG A 181 -32.50 -2.27 52.91
CA ARG A 181 -33.88 -1.75 52.94
C ARG A 181 -34.69 -2.37 51.79
N GLY A 182 -35.64 -3.24 52.16
CA GLY A 182 -36.59 -3.87 51.24
C GLY A 182 -37.88 -3.06 51.05
N ASP A 183 -38.79 -3.62 50.26
CA ASP A 183 -40.01 -2.98 49.74
C ASP A 183 -40.96 -2.35 50.78
N THR A 184 -41.65 -1.28 50.37
CA THR A 184 -43.09 -1.10 50.62
C THR A 184 -43.67 -0.06 49.66
N SER A 185 -44.90 -0.30 49.19
CA SER A 185 -45.70 0.61 48.36
C SER A 185 -46.69 1.43 49.22
N LEU A 186 -47.19 2.56 48.68
CA LEU A 186 -48.50 3.24 48.85
C LEU A 186 -48.35 4.71 48.37
N VAL A 187 -48.97 5.16 47.27
CA VAL A 187 -50.35 5.71 47.11
C VAL A 187 -50.58 7.10 47.72
N GLU A 188 -50.75 8.11 46.84
CA GLU A 188 -51.62 9.32 46.89
C GLU A 188 -51.13 10.33 45.79
N ALA A 189 -51.87 11.32 45.25
CA ALA A 189 -53.29 11.46 44.85
C ALA A 189 -53.44 12.76 43.99
N ASN A 190 -54.62 12.98 43.37
CA ASN A 190 -55.12 14.23 42.73
C ASN A 190 -54.56 14.69 41.35
N VAL A 191 -55.32 15.33 40.45
CA VAL A 191 -56.80 15.36 40.14
C VAL A 191 -56.98 15.98 38.72
N SER A 192 -58.06 15.64 38.00
CA SER A 192 -58.41 16.20 36.66
C SER A 192 -59.47 17.33 36.78
N PRO A 193 -59.68 18.20 35.77
CA PRO A 193 -60.68 17.94 34.72
C PRO A 193 -60.33 18.53 33.32
N GLY A 194 -60.99 18.19 32.21
CA GLY A 194 -62.07 17.22 32.00
C GLY A 194 -62.54 17.16 30.51
N SER A 195 -63.42 16.21 30.20
CA SER A 195 -64.07 16.03 28.86
C SER A 195 -65.45 16.72 28.81
N PRO A 196 -66.23 16.61 27.71
CA PRO A 196 -67.33 15.62 27.69
C PRO A 196 -67.56 15.01 26.26
N PRO A 197 -68.67 14.29 25.89
CA PRO A 197 -68.53 12.85 25.62
C PRO A 197 -69.32 12.28 24.40
N VAL A 198 -69.07 11.01 24.01
CA VAL A 198 -70.06 10.14 23.33
C VAL A 198 -69.91 8.67 23.82
N THR A 199 -71.04 7.98 23.98
CA THR A 199 -71.23 6.59 24.46
C THR A 199 -70.98 5.51 23.38
N GLY A 200 -70.75 4.21 23.65
CA GLY A 200 -70.67 3.46 24.92
C GLY A 200 -70.69 1.91 24.70
N THR A 201 -70.63 1.14 25.80
CA THR A 201 -70.80 -0.35 25.94
C THR A 201 -69.69 -1.31 25.44
N ALA A 202 -69.50 -2.43 26.18
CA ALA A 202 -68.36 -3.37 26.07
C ALA A 202 -68.76 -4.86 26.29
N PRO A 203 -67.93 -5.86 25.84
CA PRO A 203 -68.14 -7.30 26.04
C PRO A 203 -67.27 -7.95 27.17
N PRO A 204 -67.52 -9.23 27.57
CA PRO A 204 -66.96 -9.88 28.78
C PRO A 204 -65.63 -10.68 28.59
N PRO A 205 -64.99 -11.16 29.69
CA PRO A 205 -63.63 -11.77 29.67
C PRO A 205 -63.55 -13.27 29.27
N PRO A 206 -62.35 -13.80 28.96
CA PRO A 206 -62.13 -15.16 28.43
C PRO A 206 -62.04 -16.29 29.49
N PRO A 207 -62.27 -17.57 29.10
CA PRO A 207 -62.21 -18.74 29.98
C PRO A 207 -60.80 -19.40 30.09
N PRO A 208 -60.57 -20.31 31.08
CA PRO A 208 -59.27 -20.92 31.37
C PRO A 208 -58.96 -22.23 30.62
N ALA A 209 -57.73 -22.73 30.80
CA ALA A 209 -57.07 -23.80 30.04
C ALA A 209 -57.47 -25.25 30.39
N SER A 210 -57.13 -26.18 29.49
CA SER A 210 -57.25 -27.65 29.63
C SER A 210 -55.97 -28.38 29.19
N ASN A 211 -55.64 -29.48 29.88
CA ASN A 211 -54.43 -30.29 29.66
C ASN A 211 -54.51 -31.23 28.43
N LEU A 212 -53.35 -31.64 27.89
CA LEU A 212 -52.93 -33.03 27.51
C LEU A 212 -51.48 -33.02 26.92
N PRO A 213 -50.76 -34.17 26.79
CA PRO A 213 -49.29 -34.22 26.96
C PRO A 213 -48.43 -34.35 25.68
N SER A 214 -47.11 -34.20 25.87
CA SER A 214 -46.04 -34.27 24.86
C SER A 214 -45.84 -35.64 24.18
N PRO A 215 -45.44 -35.68 22.89
CA PRO A 215 -44.96 -36.88 22.22
C PRO A 215 -43.48 -37.19 22.49
N ALA A 216 -43.10 -38.47 22.35
CA ALA A 216 -41.79 -39.05 22.65
C ALA A 216 -40.78 -38.98 21.47
N PRO A 217 -39.45 -39.12 21.71
CA PRO A 217 -38.43 -39.01 20.66
C PRO A 217 -38.29 -40.26 19.76
N PRO A 218 -37.75 -40.12 18.53
CA PRO A 218 -37.52 -41.23 17.60
C PRO A 218 -36.29 -42.10 17.96
N PRO A 219 -36.27 -43.39 17.55
CA PRO A 219 -35.20 -44.34 17.85
C PRO A 219 -33.94 -44.20 16.94
N PRO A 220 -32.79 -44.78 17.34
CA PRO A 220 -31.51 -44.65 16.62
C PRO A 220 -31.39 -45.55 15.38
N PRO A 221 -30.52 -45.20 14.41
CA PRO A 221 -30.30 -46.02 13.21
C PRO A 221 -29.39 -47.23 13.49
N THR A 222 -29.87 -48.41 13.14
CA THR A 222 -29.11 -49.67 13.10
C THR A 222 -28.47 -49.91 11.73
N SER A 223 -27.23 -50.44 11.73
CA SER A 223 -26.53 -50.92 10.53
C SER A 223 -27.08 -52.24 9.96
N THR A 224 -26.49 -52.69 8.83
CA THR A 224 -26.81 -53.88 7.99
C THR A 224 -27.93 -53.60 6.95
N VAL A 225 -27.90 -54.03 5.67
CA VAL A 225 -27.10 -55.05 4.92
C VAL A 225 -26.67 -54.48 3.51
N PRO A 226 -26.38 -55.23 2.40
CA PRO A 226 -25.06 -55.35 1.75
C PRO A 226 -24.86 -54.66 0.37
N SER A 227 -23.64 -54.80 -0.18
CA SER A 227 -23.25 -54.51 -1.57
C SER A 227 -23.99 -55.31 -2.65
N PRO A 228 -24.08 -54.77 -3.88
CA PRO A 228 -24.20 -55.54 -5.10
C PRO A 228 -22.93 -55.47 -5.99
N ALA A 229 -22.57 -56.60 -6.60
CA ALA A 229 -21.61 -56.73 -7.70
C ALA A 229 -22.13 -57.86 -8.64
N PRO A 230 -21.58 -58.09 -9.84
CA PRO A 230 -22.13 -57.50 -11.06
C PRO A 230 -22.62 -58.54 -12.11
N ALA A 231 -23.55 -58.14 -12.97
CA ALA A 231 -24.00 -58.85 -14.18
C ALA A 231 -24.84 -57.88 -15.05
N ALA A 232 -25.02 -58.04 -16.37
CA ALA A 232 -24.24 -58.68 -17.44
C ALA A 232 -24.81 -58.16 -18.79
N LEU A 233 -24.01 -58.15 -19.87
CA LEU A 233 -24.46 -57.71 -21.21
C LEU A 233 -25.42 -58.72 -21.87
N PRO A 234 -26.37 -58.25 -22.69
CA PRO A 234 -26.47 -58.71 -24.09
C PRO A 234 -26.99 -57.59 -25.06
N PRO A 235 -27.20 -57.84 -26.37
CA PRO A 235 -26.18 -58.04 -27.41
C PRO A 235 -26.32 -57.06 -28.61
N GLU A 236 -25.36 -57.13 -29.55
CA GLU A 236 -25.39 -56.46 -30.88
C GLU A 236 -26.53 -57.02 -31.78
N ASN A 237 -26.93 -56.52 -32.97
CA ASN A 237 -26.30 -55.77 -34.09
C ASN A 237 -27.47 -55.38 -35.08
N PRO A 238 -27.32 -55.01 -36.38
CA PRO A 238 -26.33 -54.21 -37.13
C PRO A 238 -26.96 -53.10 -38.06
N SER A 239 -26.12 -52.23 -38.65
CA SER A 239 -26.20 -51.60 -40.01
C SER A 239 -25.52 -50.22 -39.99
N ALA A 240 -24.23 -50.08 -40.29
CA ALA A 240 -23.67 -49.87 -41.65
C ALA A 240 -24.18 -48.57 -42.35
N ALA A 241 -23.40 -47.65 -42.94
CA ALA A 241 -21.97 -47.39 -43.26
C ALA A 241 -21.97 -46.49 -44.55
N PRO A 242 -20.86 -46.05 -45.19
CA PRO A 242 -19.47 -45.74 -44.78
C PRO A 242 -18.97 -44.35 -45.32
N LEU A 243 -17.64 -44.11 -45.21
CA LEU A 243 -16.70 -43.32 -46.06
C LEU A 243 -15.85 -42.31 -45.23
N SER A 244 -14.55 -42.09 -45.46
CA SER A 244 -13.40 -42.99 -45.74
C SER A 244 -12.08 -42.22 -45.42
N PRO A 245 -10.92 -42.89 -45.21
CA PRO A 245 -9.74 -42.27 -44.55
C PRO A 245 -8.51 -41.98 -45.45
N VAL A 246 -7.72 -40.96 -45.09
CA VAL A 246 -6.31 -40.65 -45.46
C VAL A 246 -5.77 -39.66 -44.40
N ALA A 247 -4.52 -39.64 -43.88
CA ALA A 247 -3.44 -40.62 -43.68
C ALA A 247 -2.41 -40.03 -42.65
N GLY A 248 -1.37 -40.76 -42.25
CA GLY A 248 -0.25 -40.26 -41.40
C GLY A 248 0.86 -39.54 -42.21
N PRO A 249 1.87 -38.92 -41.55
CA PRO A 249 3.10 -39.68 -41.27
C PRO A 249 3.99 -39.26 -40.06
N ALA A 250 4.99 -40.11 -39.80
CA ALA A 250 6.34 -39.85 -39.25
C ALA A 250 6.57 -39.67 -37.72
N GLU A 251 7.44 -40.53 -37.18
CA GLU A 251 8.17 -40.37 -35.91
C GLU A 251 9.35 -39.39 -36.05
N VAL A 252 9.67 -38.68 -34.97
CA VAL A 252 10.92 -37.89 -34.77
C VAL A 252 11.37 -38.10 -33.31
N PRO A 253 12.68 -38.28 -33.02
CA PRO A 253 13.18 -38.82 -31.73
C PRO A 253 13.15 -37.81 -30.55
N PRO A 254 13.33 -38.28 -29.29
CA PRO A 254 13.09 -37.45 -28.11
C PRO A 254 14.15 -36.37 -27.87
N GLY A 255 13.73 -35.11 -27.92
CA GLY A 255 14.45 -33.95 -27.36
C GLY A 255 14.04 -33.69 -25.91
N ALA A 256 14.94 -33.11 -25.11
CA ALA A 256 14.75 -32.91 -23.67
C ALA A 256 13.53 -32.04 -23.32
N PRO A 257 12.84 -32.30 -22.18
CA PRO A 257 11.72 -31.48 -21.74
C PRO A 257 12.22 -30.09 -21.31
N THR A 258 11.90 -29.09 -22.13
CA THR A 258 11.96 -27.68 -21.76
C THR A 258 10.99 -27.39 -20.61
N GLN A 259 11.39 -26.49 -19.71
CA GLN A 259 10.61 -26.11 -18.52
C GLN A 259 9.21 -25.57 -18.89
N PRO A 260 8.18 -25.80 -18.06
CA PRO A 260 6.89 -25.15 -18.24
C PRO A 260 7.04 -23.66 -17.97
N VAL A 261 6.77 -22.86 -19.01
CA VAL A 261 6.68 -21.41 -18.94
C VAL A 261 5.47 -21.04 -18.07
N VAL A 262 5.63 -20.05 -17.18
CA VAL A 262 4.48 -19.37 -16.56
C VAL A 262 3.70 -18.73 -17.69
N GLU A 263 2.53 -19.28 -18.02
CA GLU A 263 1.73 -18.82 -19.16
C GLU A 263 1.25 -17.39 -18.89
N GLU A 264 2.00 -16.41 -19.42
CA GLU A 264 1.64 -15.00 -19.30
C GLU A 264 0.26 -14.80 -19.90
N LEU A 265 -0.64 -14.15 -19.15
CA LEU A 265 -1.93 -13.73 -19.67
C LEU A 265 -1.70 -12.69 -20.77
N ARG A 266 -1.63 -13.17 -22.02
CA ARG A 266 -1.60 -12.36 -23.22
C ARG A 266 -3.03 -12.06 -23.63
N LEU A 267 -3.35 -10.79 -23.73
CA LEU A 267 -4.62 -10.37 -24.30
C LEU A 267 -4.33 -9.93 -25.74
N PRO A 268 -4.76 -10.67 -26.78
CA PRO A 268 -4.76 -10.16 -28.14
C PRO A 268 -5.91 -9.16 -28.34
N LEU A 269 -5.69 -8.08 -29.08
CA LEU A 269 -6.77 -7.17 -29.52
C LEU A 269 -7.11 -7.54 -30.97
N LEU A 270 -8.39 -7.62 -31.31
CA LEU A 270 -8.76 -7.86 -32.71
C LEU A 270 -8.29 -6.66 -33.57
N PRO A 271 -7.56 -6.91 -34.67
CA PRO A 271 -7.09 -5.84 -35.55
C PRO A 271 -8.26 -5.01 -36.10
N ARG A 272 -8.09 -3.69 -36.13
CA ARG A 272 -9.05 -2.75 -36.70
C ARG A 272 -9.31 -3.06 -38.17
N ALA A 273 -10.57 -3.27 -38.54
CA ALA A 273 -10.95 -3.43 -39.94
C ALA A 273 -10.84 -2.10 -40.70
N ALA A 274 -10.59 -2.17 -42.01
CA ALA A 274 -10.47 -0.97 -42.85
C ALA A 274 -11.74 -0.11 -42.77
N GLY A 275 -11.57 1.17 -42.37
CA GLY A 275 -12.66 2.12 -42.19
C GLY A 275 -13.32 2.15 -40.80
N GLN A 276 -13.03 1.20 -39.90
CA GLN A 276 -13.47 1.33 -38.50
C GLN A 276 -12.78 2.51 -37.81
N LYS A 277 -13.54 3.20 -36.96
CA LYS A 277 -13.14 4.44 -36.29
C LYS A 277 -12.80 4.24 -34.81
N TRP A 278 -12.16 5.23 -34.21
CA TRP A 278 -12.23 5.44 -32.76
C TRP A 278 -13.38 6.39 -32.39
N LEU A 279 -14.02 6.16 -31.25
CA LEU A 279 -14.99 7.08 -30.65
C LEU A 279 -14.32 7.76 -29.44
N ILE A 280 -14.22 9.08 -29.49
CA ILE A 280 -13.59 9.92 -28.45
C ILE A 280 -14.69 10.60 -27.65
N VAL A 281 -14.79 10.24 -26.37
CA VAL A 281 -15.77 10.75 -25.39
C VAL A 281 -15.00 11.44 -24.25
N CYS A 282 -14.41 12.60 -24.57
CA CYS A 282 -13.54 13.37 -23.68
C CYS A 282 -13.90 14.87 -23.72
N SER A 283 -13.44 15.62 -22.73
CA SER A 283 -13.53 17.08 -22.68
C SER A 283 -12.82 17.72 -23.88
N ASP A 284 -13.10 19.00 -24.14
CA ASP A 284 -12.42 19.74 -25.22
C ASP A 284 -10.88 19.75 -25.04
N ASP A 285 -10.40 19.83 -23.80
CA ASP A 285 -8.97 19.88 -23.47
C ASP A 285 -8.26 18.53 -23.62
N GLU A 286 -8.88 17.43 -23.17
CA GLU A 286 -8.34 16.07 -23.36
C GLU A 286 -8.40 15.61 -24.83
N ARG A 287 -9.51 15.90 -25.50
CA ARG A 287 -9.79 15.51 -26.89
C ARG A 287 -8.67 15.90 -27.84
N GLY A 288 -8.08 17.09 -27.67
CA GLY A 288 -6.98 17.58 -28.51
C GLY A 288 -5.75 16.66 -28.54
N ARG A 289 -5.50 15.87 -27.48
CA ARG A 289 -4.42 14.86 -27.45
C ARG A 289 -4.79 13.61 -28.23
N VAL A 290 -5.97 13.05 -28.00
CA VAL A 290 -6.44 11.81 -28.65
C VAL A 290 -6.67 12.04 -30.15
N GLU A 291 -7.25 13.18 -30.53
CA GLU A 291 -7.40 13.57 -31.93
C GLU A 291 -6.07 13.68 -32.66
N ARG A 292 -5.03 14.23 -32.01
CA ARG A 292 -3.71 14.36 -32.62
C ARG A 292 -3.10 12.99 -32.88
N ALA A 293 -3.10 12.10 -31.90
CA ALA A 293 -2.64 10.72 -32.07
C ALA A 293 -3.40 10.00 -33.20
N CYS A 294 -4.72 10.17 -33.30
CA CYS A 294 -5.50 9.59 -34.40
C CYS A 294 -5.11 10.17 -35.78
N LYS A 295 -4.91 11.49 -35.89
CA LYS A 295 -4.52 12.17 -37.13
C LYS A 295 -3.12 11.75 -37.59
N ASP A 296 -2.16 11.77 -36.67
CA ASP A 296 -0.75 11.48 -36.94
C ASP A 296 -0.53 10.02 -37.42
N HIS A 297 -1.41 9.10 -36.98
CA HIS A 297 -1.39 7.69 -37.38
C HIS A 297 -2.48 7.29 -38.39
N GLY A 298 -3.18 8.25 -39.01
CA GLY A 298 -4.17 8.00 -40.06
C GLY A 298 -5.40 7.18 -39.63
N VAL A 299 -5.72 7.18 -38.34
CA VAL A 299 -6.91 6.49 -37.81
C VAL A 299 -8.12 7.43 -37.88
N PRO A 300 -9.20 7.05 -38.59
CA PRO A 300 -10.41 7.86 -38.59
C PRO A 300 -11.04 7.81 -37.20
N PHE A 301 -11.58 8.93 -36.75
CA PHE A 301 -12.20 9.05 -35.43
C PHE A 301 -13.52 9.80 -35.53
N GLU A 302 -14.30 9.70 -34.47
CA GLU A 302 -15.56 10.38 -34.25
C GLU A 302 -15.53 10.97 -32.85
N VAL A 303 -15.91 12.24 -32.73
CA VAL A 303 -16.03 12.93 -31.44
C VAL A 303 -17.51 13.03 -31.13
N SER A 304 -17.91 12.61 -29.93
CA SER A 304 -19.30 12.70 -29.50
C SER A 304 -19.41 12.72 -27.98
N ASP A 305 -20.38 13.47 -27.47
CA ASP A 305 -20.96 13.15 -26.16
C ASP A 305 -21.63 11.76 -26.23
N PHE A 306 -21.69 11.05 -25.13
CA PHE A 306 -22.25 9.70 -25.13
C PHE A 306 -23.77 9.69 -25.35
N ASP A 307 -24.22 9.26 -26.53
CA ASP A 307 -25.64 8.99 -26.78
C ASP A 307 -26.03 7.59 -26.31
N ILE A 308 -26.67 7.54 -25.13
CA ILE A 308 -27.25 6.37 -24.48
C ILE A 308 -28.25 5.58 -25.37
N ARG A 309 -28.76 6.19 -26.45
CA ARG A 309 -29.70 5.55 -27.39
C ARG A 309 -28.98 4.87 -28.55
N ARG A 310 -27.68 5.09 -28.75
CA ARG A 310 -26.89 4.47 -29.83
C ARG A 310 -26.82 2.96 -29.62
N GLN A 311 -27.40 2.21 -30.55
CA GLN A 311 -27.40 0.74 -30.54
C GLN A 311 -26.31 0.13 -31.42
N ASP A 312 -25.76 0.90 -32.37
CA ASP A 312 -24.79 0.41 -33.36
C ASP A 312 -23.40 1.01 -33.13
N TYR A 313 -22.44 0.11 -32.88
CA TYR A 313 -21.01 0.38 -32.72
C TYR A 313 -20.17 -0.46 -33.70
N SER A 314 -20.79 -1.10 -34.71
CA SER A 314 -20.09 -1.98 -35.66
C SER A 314 -18.97 -1.30 -36.44
N ASN A 315 -19.10 0.02 -36.66
CA ASN A 315 -18.09 0.86 -37.29
C ASN A 315 -17.05 1.46 -36.33
N ILE A 316 -17.12 1.15 -35.03
CA ILE A 316 -16.17 1.57 -34.00
C ILE A 316 -15.23 0.40 -33.68
N HIS A 317 -13.97 0.70 -33.36
CA HIS A 317 -12.93 -0.25 -32.93
C HIS A 317 -12.53 -0.02 -31.47
N SER A 318 -12.28 1.24 -31.10
CA SER A 318 -11.96 1.66 -29.73
C SER A 318 -12.88 2.80 -29.29
N ILE A 319 -13.32 2.77 -28.03
CA ILE A 319 -14.01 3.87 -27.35
C ILE A 319 -13.07 4.38 -26.25
N VAL A 320 -12.70 5.65 -26.30
CA VAL A 320 -11.82 6.29 -25.32
C VAL A 320 -12.65 7.30 -24.53
N VAL A 321 -12.76 7.07 -23.22
CA VAL A 321 -13.57 7.89 -22.29
C VAL A 321 -12.63 8.65 -21.36
N GLY A 322 -12.74 9.98 -21.41
CA GLY A 322 -11.92 10.93 -20.67
C GLY A 322 -12.27 11.08 -19.18
N SER A 323 -11.51 11.94 -18.48
CA SER A 323 -11.65 12.22 -17.04
C SER A 323 -13.11 12.44 -16.63
N ASN A 324 -13.65 11.59 -15.77
CA ASN A 324 -15.05 11.57 -15.32
C ASN A 324 -16.13 11.57 -16.43
N HIS A 325 -15.80 11.40 -17.72
CA HIS A 325 -16.77 11.55 -18.81
C HIS A 325 -17.85 10.46 -18.82
N MET A 326 -17.57 9.31 -18.20
CA MET A 326 -18.55 8.25 -17.99
C MET A 326 -19.77 8.69 -17.15
N ASP A 327 -19.64 9.71 -16.29
CA ASP A 327 -20.72 10.18 -15.41
C ASP A 327 -21.77 11.07 -16.05
N TYR A 328 -21.44 11.59 -17.24
CA TYR A 328 -22.33 12.39 -18.07
C TYR A 328 -23.05 11.55 -19.12
N TRP A 329 -22.86 10.22 -19.10
CA TRP A 329 -23.59 9.30 -19.97
C TRP A 329 -25.07 9.29 -19.58
N GLY A 330 -25.92 9.78 -20.50
CA GLY A 330 -27.37 9.88 -20.31
C GLY A 330 -27.83 11.02 -19.37
N GLN A 331 -29.15 11.21 -19.31
CA GLN A 331 -29.80 12.24 -18.49
C GLN A 331 -30.87 11.61 -17.58
N GLY A 332 -31.12 12.22 -16.42
CA GLY A 332 -32.13 11.75 -15.47
C GLY A 332 -31.82 10.37 -14.87
N ASP A 333 -32.85 9.53 -14.75
CA ASP A 333 -32.76 8.16 -14.22
C ASP A 333 -32.37 7.12 -15.26
N GLU A 334 -32.41 7.46 -16.56
CA GLU A 334 -32.17 6.50 -17.65
C GLU A 334 -30.73 5.97 -17.61
N ARG A 335 -29.76 6.80 -17.21
CA ARG A 335 -28.35 6.41 -17.03
C ARG A 335 -28.12 5.27 -16.02
N LYS A 336 -29.03 5.11 -15.05
CA LYS A 336 -28.96 4.06 -14.03
C LYS A 336 -29.58 2.73 -14.48
N ARG A 337 -30.31 2.71 -15.61
CA ARG A 337 -30.92 1.49 -16.11
C ARG A 337 -29.82 0.55 -16.64
N PRO A 338 -29.76 -0.72 -16.22
CA PRO A 338 -28.76 -1.66 -16.73
C PRO A 338 -28.76 -1.73 -18.26
N GLU A 339 -29.95 -1.79 -18.87
CA GLU A 339 -30.15 -1.98 -20.32
C GLU A 339 -29.49 -0.89 -21.17
N SER A 340 -29.25 0.29 -20.59
CA SER A 340 -28.59 1.41 -21.24
C SER A 340 -27.11 1.19 -21.54
N PHE A 341 -26.46 0.21 -20.90
CA PHE A 341 -25.06 -0.14 -21.14
C PHE A 341 -24.89 -1.34 -22.08
N ASP A 342 -25.95 -2.13 -22.30
CA ASP A 342 -25.92 -3.33 -23.14
C ASP A 342 -25.28 -3.13 -24.54
N PRO A 343 -25.48 -1.99 -25.25
CA PRO A 343 -24.81 -1.77 -26.54
C PRO A 343 -23.28 -1.68 -26.44
N ILE A 344 -22.76 -1.16 -25.33
CA ILE A 344 -21.32 -1.03 -25.07
C ILE A 344 -20.73 -2.38 -24.66
N GLU A 345 -21.43 -3.14 -23.82
CA GLU A 345 -21.01 -4.51 -23.49
C GLU A 345 -20.95 -5.38 -24.75
N LYS A 346 -22.00 -5.38 -25.58
CA LYS A 346 -22.02 -6.09 -26.88
C LYS A 346 -20.91 -5.63 -27.84
N PHE A 347 -20.56 -4.34 -27.83
CA PHE A 347 -19.42 -3.82 -28.60
C PHE A 347 -18.09 -4.45 -28.13
N VAL A 348 -17.86 -4.51 -26.81
CA VAL A 348 -16.67 -5.16 -26.24
C VAL A 348 -16.70 -6.67 -26.54
N GLU A 349 -17.82 -7.35 -26.30
CA GLU A 349 -17.98 -8.78 -26.62
C GLU A 349 -17.65 -9.13 -28.08
N ALA A 350 -18.03 -8.25 -29.01
CA ALA A 350 -17.81 -8.43 -30.44
C ALA A 350 -16.34 -8.25 -30.88
N GLY A 351 -15.49 -7.63 -30.05
CA GLY A 351 -14.08 -7.35 -30.39
C GLY A 351 -13.59 -5.94 -30.04
N GLY A 352 -14.46 -5.07 -29.54
CA GLY A 352 -14.14 -3.67 -29.24
C GLY A 352 -13.21 -3.49 -28.04
N HIS A 353 -12.50 -2.35 -28.03
CA HIS A 353 -11.72 -1.90 -26.87
C HIS A 353 -12.42 -0.72 -26.19
N LEU A 354 -12.90 -0.91 -24.97
CA LEU A 354 -13.36 0.18 -24.10
C LEU A 354 -12.22 0.65 -23.19
N ILE A 355 -11.86 1.93 -23.24
CA ILE A 355 -10.90 2.56 -22.34
C ILE A 355 -11.64 3.61 -21.50
N VAL A 356 -11.59 3.47 -20.17
CA VAL A 356 -12.20 4.42 -19.23
C VAL A 356 -11.14 4.98 -18.28
N MET A 357 -11.08 6.31 -18.19
CA MET A 357 -10.18 7.05 -17.30
C MET A 357 -10.98 7.88 -16.30
N GLY A 358 -10.51 7.92 -15.06
CA GLY A 358 -10.87 8.96 -14.10
C GLY A 358 -12.33 8.98 -13.68
N ALA A 359 -13.01 7.83 -13.58
CA ALA A 359 -14.43 7.77 -13.20
C ALA A 359 -14.59 7.46 -11.70
N PHE A 360 -14.49 8.48 -10.84
CA PHE A 360 -14.44 8.29 -9.38
C PHE A 360 -15.81 8.24 -8.71
N ASN A 361 -16.19 7.07 -8.17
CA ASN A 361 -17.47 6.82 -7.46
C ASN A 361 -18.69 7.41 -8.17
N GLY A 362 -18.60 7.37 -9.49
CA GLY A 362 -19.50 8.05 -10.38
C GLY A 362 -20.85 7.36 -10.50
N ARG A 363 -21.88 8.12 -10.89
CA ARG A 363 -23.26 7.63 -10.97
C ARG A 363 -23.46 6.46 -11.94
N ASN A 364 -22.53 6.27 -12.87
CA ASN A 364 -22.56 5.21 -13.86
C ASN A 364 -21.57 4.06 -13.58
N MET A 365 -20.82 4.12 -12.47
CA MET A 365 -19.78 3.12 -12.15
C MET A 365 -20.30 1.71 -11.87
N GLN A 366 -21.58 1.57 -11.50
CA GLN A 366 -22.28 0.28 -11.45
C GLN A 366 -22.13 -0.54 -12.75
N HIS A 367 -22.04 0.11 -13.91
CA HIS A 367 -21.90 -0.59 -15.19
C HIS A 367 -20.53 -1.25 -15.36
N MET A 368 -19.50 -0.76 -14.69
CA MET A 368 -18.16 -1.38 -14.73
C MET A 368 -18.08 -2.69 -13.95
N GLN A 369 -19.04 -2.95 -13.05
CA GLN A 369 -19.14 -4.21 -12.32
C GLN A 369 -19.41 -5.40 -13.26
N ARG A 370 -20.05 -5.17 -14.42
CA ARG A 370 -20.25 -6.17 -15.48
C ARG A 370 -18.93 -6.76 -16.00
N PHE A 371 -17.89 -5.93 -16.02
CA PHE A 371 -16.52 -6.32 -16.38
C PHE A 371 -15.68 -6.75 -15.17
N GLY A 372 -16.29 -6.92 -13.99
CA GLY A 372 -15.61 -7.28 -12.75
C GLY A 372 -14.83 -6.14 -12.10
N ILE A 373 -15.06 -4.88 -12.46
CA ILE A 373 -14.36 -3.72 -11.89
C ILE A 373 -15.19 -3.07 -10.78
N THR A 374 -14.59 -2.84 -9.61
CA THR A 374 -15.16 -2.05 -8.51
C THR A 374 -14.18 -0.99 -8.01
N THR A 375 -14.66 0.23 -7.73
CA THR A 375 -13.82 1.36 -7.29
C THR A 375 -13.80 1.49 -5.77
N GLY A 376 -12.79 2.19 -5.25
CA GLY A 376 -12.69 2.60 -3.85
C GLY A 376 -12.34 4.09 -3.71
N VAL A 377 -12.18 4.52 -2.46
CA VAL A 377 -12.06 5.94 -2.05
C VAL A 377 -10.62 6.42 -1.81
N ARG A 378 -9.60 5.60 -2.03
CA ARG A 378 -8.18 5.92 -1.74
C ARG A 378 -7.45 6.36 -2.99
N HIS A 379 -6.70 7.45 -2.90
CA HIS A 379 -5.87 7.98 -3.99
C HIS A 379 -4.39 7.90 -3.62
N CYS A 380 -3.54 7.94 -4.64
CA CYS A 380 -2.12 8.25 -4.52
C CYS A 380 -1.73 9.04 -5.79
N SER A 381 -0.70 9.89 -5.70
CA SER A 381 -0.24 10.70 -6.84
C SER A 381 1.04 10.15 -7.49
N PHE A 382 1.40 8.91 -7.15
CA PHE A 382 2.62 8.26 -7.61
C PHE A 382 2.34 6.83 -8.04
N TYR A 383 2.99 6.41 -9.12
CA TYR A 383 2.92 5.05 -9.61
C TYR A 383 4.22 4.28 -9.41
N LYS A 384 4.11 2.95 -9.47
CA LYS A 384 5.22 2.02 -9.55
C LYS A 384 5.15 1.29 -10.88
N GLU A 385 6.28 1.26 -11.58
CA GLU A 385 6.45 0.46 -12.79
C GLU A 385 6.25 -1.04 -12.50
N VAL A 386 5.51 -1.69 -13.38
CA VAL A 386 5.34 -3.14 -13.45
C VAL A 386 6.27 -3.63 -14.57
N PRO A 387 7.36 -4.35 -14.25
CA PRO A 387 8.38 -4.71 -15.23
C PRO A 387 7.83 -5.51 -16.42
N GLY A 388 8.23 -5.12 -17.62
CA GLY A 388 7.75 -5.68 -18.89
C GLY A 388 6.31 -5.32 -19.27
N ARG A 389 5.65 -4.40 -18.55
CA ARG A 389 4.24 -4.02 -18.70
C ARG A 389 4.06 -2.51 -18.79
N THR A 390 4.67 -1.74 -17.89
CA THR A 390 4.62 -0.27 -17.90
C THR A 390 5.41 0.31 -19.07
N GLU A 391 6.54 -0.30 -19.41
CA GLU A 391 7.37 0.05 -20.56
C GLU A 391 6.59 -0.09 -21.88
N VAL A 392 5.74 -1.12 -21.96
CA VAL A 392 4.88 -1.38 -23.13
C VAL A 392 3.79 -0.32 -23.26
N LEU A 393 3.16 0.07 -22.14
CA LEU A 393 2.18 1.15 -22.10
C LEU A 393 2.79 2.50 -22.49
N PHE A 394 4.00 2.80 -22.02
CA PHE A 394 4.63 4.11 -22.22
C PHE A 394 5.51 4.22 -23.47
N ALA A 395 5.81 3.12 -24.16
CA ALA A 395 6.65 3.15 -25.35
C ALA A 395 6.12 4.13 -26.43
N GLY A 396 7.01 5.01 -26.90
CA GLY A 396 6.71 6.05 -27.88
C GLY A 396 6.04 7.32 -27.33
N ALA A 397 5.61 7.34 -26.06
CA ALA A 397 5.04 8.54 -25.46
C ALA A 397 6.13 9.56 -25.07
N SER A 398 5.87 10.84 -25.31
CA SER A 398 6.67 11.96 -24.81
C SER A 398 6.19 12.40 -23.42
N ASP A 399 6.99 13.24 -22.77
CA ASP A 399 6.58 14.01 -21.58
C ASP A 399 6.19 13.19 -20.34
N ILE A 400 6.65 11.94 -20.25
CA ILE A 400 6.47 11.06 -19.08
C ILE A 400 7.25 11.62 -17.87
N PRO A 401 6.62 11.91 -16.72
CA PRO A 401 7.30 12.43 -15.54
C PRO A 401 8.31 11.44 -14.94
N THR A 402 9.57 11.86 -14.83
CA THR A 402 10.66 11.03 -14.28
C THR A 402 10.52 10.76 -12.77
N ASN A 403 9.75 11.59 -12.07
CA ASN A 403 9.39 11.41 -10.65
C ASN A 403 8.29 10.35 -10.44
N ARG A 404 7.82 9.67 -11.51
CA ARG A 404 6.70 8.71 -11.49
C ARG A 404 5.41 9.29 -10.89
N HIS A 405 5.20 10.58 -11.09
CA HIS A 405 3.94 11.22 -10.74
C HIS A 405 2.83 10.79 -11.69
N LEU A 406 1.65 10.52 -11.13
CA LEU A 406 0.40 10.31 -11.85
C LEU A 406 -0.73 10.62 -10.87
N GLN A 407 -1.31 11.81 -11.01
CA GLN A 407 -2.27 12.38 -10.09
C GLN A 407 -3.53 11.52 -10.01
N SER A 408 -4.04 11.38 -8.79
CA SER A 408 -5.28 10.65 -8.54
C SER A 408 -5.28 9.23 -9.10
N ALA A 409 -4.16 8.51 -9.01
CA ALA A 409 -4.11 7.07 -9.26
C ALA A 409 -4.94 6.33 -8.18
N GLY A 410 -6.27 6.39 -8.32
CA GLY A 410 -7.28 5.90 -7.38
C GLY A 410 -7.30 4.38 -7.29
N ASN A 411 -7.82 3.85 -6.19
CA ASN A 411 -7.81 2.41 -5.95
C ASN A 411 -9.06 1.77 -6.57
N PHE A 412 -8.88 0.69 -7.31
CA PHE A 412 -9.95 -0.16 -7.81
C PHE A 412 -9.52 -1.61 -7.76
N HIS A 413 -10.51 -2.51 -7.74
CA HIS A 413 -10.33 -3.95 -7.76
C HIS A 413 -10.88 -4.50 -9.06
N VAL A 414 -10.21 -5.52 -9.61
CA VAL A 414 -10.64 -6.27 -10.78
C VAL A 414 -10.78 -7.73 -10.36
N SER A 415 -12.01 -8.24 -10.34
CA SER A 415 -12.35 -9.58 -9.83
C SER A 415 -12.13 -10.70 -10.85
N VAL A 416 -11.83 -10.36 -12.11
CA VAL A 416 -11.54 -11.27 -13.21
C VAL A 416 -10.04 -11.26 -13.57
N PRO A 417 -9.52 -12.27 -14.29
CA PRO A 417 -8.14 -12.27 -14.79
C PRO A 417 -7.84 -11.03 -15.63
N HIS A 418 -6.77 -10.31 -15.26
CA HIS A 418 -6.40 -9.04 -15.85
C HIS A 418 -4.88 -8.86 -15.86
N VAL A 419 -4.40 -7.95 -16.71
CA VAL A 419 -3.01 -7.49 -16.75
C VAL A 419 -2.94 -6.11 -16.09
N MET A 420 -2.15 -6.00 -15.03
CA MET A 420 -1.79 -4.73 -14.41
C MET A 420 -0.67 -4.09 -15.25
N LEU A 421 -0.96 -2.96 -15.89
CA LEU A 421 0.00 -2.22 -16.73
C LEU A 421 0.81 -1.22 -15.90
N VAL A 422 0.23 -0.70 -14.82
CA VAL A 422 0.85 0.22 -13.87
C VAL A 422 0.31 -0.10 -12.47
N ALA A 423 1.19 -0.12 -11.46
CA ALA A 423 0.81 -0.32 -10.07
C ALA A 423 0.80 1.02 -9.31
N ARG A 424 0.04 1.12 -8.23
CA ARG A 424 0.10 2.24 -7.28
C ARG A 424 1.38 2.18 -6.46
N ALA A 425 1.96 3.34 -6.14
CA ALA A 425 3.17 3.40 -5.32
C ALA A 425 2.95 3.07 -3.83
N ASP A 426 1.74 3.31 -3.31
CA ASP A 426 1.45 3.16 -1.87
C ASP A 426 1.23 1.71 -1.42
N ASN A 427 0.63 0.88 -2.27
CA ASN A 427 0.20 -0.47 -1.89
C ASN A 427 0.40 -1.55 -2.97
N GLY A 428 0.85 -1.19 -4.18
CA GLY A 428 1.07 -2.12 -5.29
C GLY A 428 -0.20 -2.68 -5.95
N GLU A 429 -1.41 -2.22 -5.57
CA GLU A 429 -2.66 -2.51 -6.29
C GLU A 429 -2.67 -1.83 -7.67
N PRO A 430 -3.52 -2.23 -8.63
CA PRO A 430 -3.55 -1.62 -9.95
C PRO A 430 -3.84 -0.12 -9.93
N ALA A 431 -3.01 0.66 -10.61
CA ALA A 431 -3.30 2.03 -11.03
C ALA A 431 -3.88 2.04 -12.46
N VAL A 432 -3.45 1.10 -13.31
CA VAL A 432 -3.96 0.88 -14.67
C VAL A 432 -4.06 -0.62 -14.92
N ALA A 433 -5.24 -1.11 -15.30
CA ALA A 433 -5.47 -2.52 -15.60
C ALA A 433 -6.16 -2.70 -16.95
N THR A 434 -5.90 -3.82 -17.61
CA THR A 434 -6.63 -4.25 -18.82
C THR A 434 -7.03 -5.72 -18.73
N LEU A 435 -8.22 -6.05 -19.22
CA LEU A 435 -8.83 -7.39 -19.13
C LEU A 435 -9.58 -7.75 -20.41
N ALA A 436 -9.69 -9.04 -20.72
CA ALA A 436 -10.55 -9.51 -21.80
C ALA A 436 -12.02 -9.55 -21.37
N HIS A 437 -12.92 -9.30 -22.32
CA HIS A 437 -14.35 -9.55 -22.17
C HIS A 437 -14.93 -9.91 -23.55
N GLY A 438 -15.51 -11.11 -23.66
CA GLY A 438 -15.82 -11.73 -24.95
C GLY A 438 -14.59 -11.81 -25.86
N LYS A 439 -14.67 -11.24 -27.07
CA LYS A 439 -13.55 -11.15 -28.02
C LYS A 439 -12.76 -9.83 -27.94
N GLY A 440 -13.25 -8.87 -27.18
CA GLY A 440 -12.63 -7.56 -26.99
C GLY A 440 -12.04 -7.42 -25.60
N ARG A 441 -11.95 -6.17 -25.14
CA ARG A 441 -11.30 -5.84 -23.86
C ARG A 441 -11.80 -4.55 -23.23
N VAL A 442 -11.53 -4.44 -21.94
CA VAL A 442 -11.67 -3.20 -21.17
C VAL A 442 -10.31 -2.81 -20.60
N THR A 443 -9.97 -1.52 -20.66
CA THR A 443 -8.88 -0.92 -19.89
C THR A 443 -9.47 0.12 -18.96
N PHE A 444 -9.07 0.08 -17.69
CA PHE A 444 -9.63 0.92 -16.65
C PHE A 444 -8.53 1.55 -15.78
N THR A 445 -8.75 2.80 -15.41
CA THR A 445 -7.93 3.54 -14.45
C THR A 445 -8.75 4.65 -13.81
N LEU A 446 -8.44 4.98 -12.57
CA LEU A 446 -9.03 6.11 -11.85
C LEU A 446 -8.24 7.42 -11.98
N CYS A 447 -7.13 7.43 -12.73
CA CYS A 447 -6.39 8.66 -12.99
C CYS A 447 -7.23 9.62 -13.86
N GLU A 448 -7.16 10.92 -13.56
CA GLU A 448 -7.88 11.98 -14.28
C GLU A 448 -6.85 12.86 -15.02
N PRO A 449 -6.45 12.54 -16.28
CA PRO A 449 -5.45 13.31 -17.03
C PRO A 449 -5.69 14.83 -17.13
N GLU A 450 -6.96 15.25 -17.11
CA GLU A 450 -7.34 16.67 -17.12
C GLU A 450 -7.05 17.36 -15.78
N TRP A 451 -7.18 16.63 -14.67
CA TRP A 451 -7.06 17.18 -13.33
C TRP A 451 -5.59 17.32 -12.92
N GLN A 452 -5.14 18.58 -12.82
CA GLN A 452 -3.75 18.97 -12.49
C GLN A 452 -2.68 18.58 -13.53
N GLY A 453 -3.07 18.15 -14.73
CA GLY A 453 -2.21 18.26 -15.92
C GLY A 453 -1.51 16.99 -16.44
N ASP A 454 -1.90 15.79 -16.00
CA ASP A 454 -1.35 14.51 -16.49
C ASP A 454 -1.78 14.12 -17.93
N LEU A 455 -1.95 15.10 -18.83
CA LEU A 455 -2.30 14.91 -20.25
C LEU A 455 -1.25 14.11 -21.05
N TRP A 456 -0.04 13.92 -20.51
CA TRP A 456 0.96 12.99 -21.04
C TRP A 456 0.45 11.54 -20.98
N PHE A 457 -0.26 11.17 -19.91
CA PHE A 457 -0.72 9.80 -19.68
C PHE A 457 -1.83 9.41 -20.66
N LEU A 458 -2.73 10.35 -20.97
CA LEU A 458 -3.72 10.20 -22.04
C LEU A 458 -3.06 9.99 -23.42
N SER A 459 -1.93 10.67 -23.66
CA SER A 459 -1.15 10.53 -24.90
C SER A 459 -0.49 9.14 -24.98
N ALA A 460 0.03 8.62 -23.86
CA ALA A 460 0.58 7.27 -23.78
C ALA A 460 -0.48 6.19 -24.01
N ILE A 461 -1.65 6.30 -23.37
CA ILE A 461 -2.80 5.41 -23.57
C ILE A 461 -3.23 5.35 -25.04
N ALA A 462 -3.27 6.50 -25.73
CA ALA A 462 -3.60 6.55 -27.16
C ALA A 462 -2.54 5.85 -28.03
N LEU A 463 -1.25 6.17 -27.85
CA LEU A 463 -0.15 5.54 -28.61
C LEU A 463 -0.05 4.02 -28.36
N TRP A 464 -0.34 3.57 -27.14
CA TRP A 464 -0.41 2.16 -26.78
C TRP A 464 -1.57 1.43 -27.46
N ASN A 465 -2.78 2.01 -27.49
CA ASN A 465 -3.90 1.41 -28.22
C ASN A 465 -3.63 1.37 -29.74
N LEU A 466 -3.02 2.42 -30.32
CA LEU A 466 -2.59 2.43 -31.73
C LEU A 466 -1.61 1.31 -32.09
N ARG A 467 -0.76 0.89 -31.14
CA ARG A 467 0.14 -0.29 -31.27
C ARG A 467 -0.58 -1.65 -31.08
N GLY A 468 -1.90 -1.68 -30.96
CA GLY A 468 -2.69 -2.89 -30.72
C GLY A 468 -2.89 -3.23 -29.24
N ALA A 469 -2.63 -2.28 -28.34
CA ALA A 469 -2.69 -2.46 -26.89
C ALA A 469 -1.91 -3.69 -26.37
N PRO A 470 -0.61 -3.85 -26.72
CA PRO A 470 0.20 -5.00 -26.31
C PRO A 470 0.29 -5.07 -24.78
N THR A 471 0.22 -6.29 -24.23
CA THR A 471 0.16 -6.51 -22.77
C THR A 471 1.50 -6.84 -22.13
N SER A 472 2.51 -7.27 -22.90
CA SER A 472 3.85 -7.68 -22.45
C SER A 472 4.88 -7.22 -23.49
N LEU A 473 6.14 -7.01 -23.10
CA LEU A 473 7.25 -6.83 -24.06
C LEU A 473 7.38 -8.01 -25.03
N LEU A 474 6.82 -9.17 -24.67
CA LEU A 474 6.76 -10.36 -25.53
C LEU A 474 5.58 -10.37 -26.53
N ASP A 475 4.68 -9.37 -26.48
CA ASP A 475 3.54 -9.20 -27.40
C ASP A 475 3.81 -8.23 -28.56
N GLU A 476 4.94 -7.51 -28.55
CA GLU A 476 5.30 -6.46 -29.52
C GLU A 476 5.89 -7.02 -30.84
N PRO A 477 5.28 -6.72 -32.01
CA PRO A 477 5.97 -6.69 -33.28
C PRO A 477 6.53 -5.27 -33.54
N LEU A 478 7.83 -5.06 -33.28
CA LEU A 478 8.55 -3.88 -33.76
C LEU A 478 8.82 -4.00 -35.28
N PRO A 479 8.75 -2.93 -36.10
CA PRO A 479 8.27 -1.56 -35.84
C PRO A 479 7.08 -1.14 -36.72
N LEU A 480 6.48 0.02 -36.41
CA LEU A 480 5.50 0.70 -37.27
C LEU A 480 6.17 1.32 -38.52
N GLU A 481 6.31 0.54 -39.60
CA GLU A 481 6.36 1.12 -40.95
C GLU A 481 4.96 1.58 -41.36
N LEU A 482 4.56 2.77 -40.88
CA LEU A 482 3.49 3.52 -41.52
C LEU A 482 3.98 3.98 -42.89
N ALA A 483 3.28 3.56 -43.94
CA ALA A 483 3.67 3.80 -45.32
C ALA A 483 3.79 5.30 -45.64
N SER A 484 5.03 5.80 -45.76
CA SER A 484 5.33 7.08 -46.37
C SER A 484 5.94 6.88 -47.77
N SER A 485 5.11 7.08 -48.80
CA SER A 485 5.64 7.65 -50.03
C SER A 485 5.88 9.14 -49.78
N ASP A 486 7.05 9.49 -49.21
CA ASP A 486 7.91 10.59 -49.69
C ASP A 486 9.05 10.97 -48.71
N ALA A 487 10.29 10.69 -49.15
CA ALA A 487 11.55 11.41 -48.85
C ALA A 487 12.18 11.37 -47.43
N PRO A 488 13.51 11.62 -47.29
CA PRO A 488 14.62 11.15 -48.14
C PRO A 488 15.81 10.54 -47.34
N LYS A 489 16.77 9.96 -48.07
CA LYS A 489 17.96 9.21 -47.57
C LYS A 489 18.99 10.04 -46.79
N LEU A 490 19.68 9.38 -45.84
CA LEU A 490 21.11 9.51 -45.46
C LEU A 490 21.50 8.22 -44.71
N ALA A 491 22.10 7.22 -45.38
CA ALA A 491 23.54 6.87 -45.31
C ALA A 491 24.02 6.57 -43.86
N GLU A 492 24.00 5.30 -43.42
CA GLU A 492 25.13 4.34 -43.46
C GLU A 492 26.34 4.72 -42.60
N GLU A 493 26.51 4.04 -41.45
CA GLU A 493 27.71 3.25 -41.04
C GLU A 493 27.66 2.91 -39.52
N ALA A 494 27.46 1.64 -39.17
CA ALA A 494 27.78 1.10 -37.84
C ALA A 494 28.01 -0.43 -37.93
N THR A 495 29.27 -0.86 -37.79
CA THR A 495 29.66 -2.28 -37.79
C THR A 495 29.25 -3.02 -36.51
N PRO A 496 28.87 -4.31 -36.57
CA PRO A 496 28.50 -5.09 -35.39
C PRO A 496 29.74 -5.64 -34.65
N GLY A 497 29.78 -5.50 -33.32
CA GLY A 497 30.85 -6.10 -32.51
C GLY A 497 30.91 -5.61 -31.06
N GLY A 498 30.09 -6.17 -30.18
CA GLY A 498 30.16 -5.93 -28.74
C GLY A 498 29.33 -6.96 -27.96
N ALA A 499 30.00 -7.82 -27.20
CA ALA A 499 29.32 -8.86 -26.41
C ALA A 499 28.52 -8.27 -25.26
N MET A 500 27.39 -8.89 -24.91
CA MET A 500 26.64 -8.53 -23.70
C MET A 500 27.48 -8.86 -22.44
N PRO A 501 27.57 -7.94 -21.46
CA PRO A 501 28.28 -8.19 -20.22
C PRO A 501 27.51 -9.15 -19.31
N ASP A 502 28.29 -9.97 -18.60
CA ASP A 502 27.86 -10.97 -17.63
C ASP A 502 27.00 -10.37 -16.49
N ARG A 503 25.89 -11.04 -16.16
CA ARG A 503 24.94 -10.64 -15.10
C ARG A 503 25.03 -11.64 -13.94
N SER A 504 26.09 -11.56 -13.15
CA SER A 504 26.20 -12.35 -11.93
C SER A 504 25.25 -11.86 -10.84
N LEU A 505 24.78 -12.79 -10.00
CA LEU A 505 23.78 -12.53 -8.95
C LEU A 505 24.23 -11.52 -7.88
N ALA A 506 25.53 -11.24 -7.79
CA ALA A 506 26.10 -10.27 -6.85
C ALA A 506 25.63 -8.84 -7.12
N ASN A 507 25.47 -8.44 -8.38
CA ASN A 507 25.01 -7.10 -8.75
C ASN A 507 23.51 -6.87 -8.51
N LEU A 508 22.74 -7.92 -8.16
CA LEU A 508 21.31 -7.83 -7.85
C LEU A 508 21.04 -7.59 -6.35
N LEU A 509 22.06 -7.59 -5.50
CA LEU A 509 21.93 -7.42 -4.04
C LEU A 509 22.39 -6.05 -3.53
N GLU A 510 22.89 -5.14 -4.39
CA GLU A 510 23.30 -3.77 -4.05
C GLU A 510 22.48 -2.71 -4.82
N GLN A 511 21.15 -2.71 -4.63
CA GLN A 511 20.27 -1.62 -5.12
C GLN A 511 19.35 -1.07 -4.02
N ASP A 512 19.89 -0.82 -2.83
CA ASP A 512 19.39 0.27 -1.98
C ASP A 512 19.88 1.61 -2.57
N GLN A 513 19.18 2.13 -3.57
CA GLN A 513 19.28 3.55 -3.89
C GLN A 513 18.60 4.34 -2.76
N PRO A 514 19.28 5.30 -2.11
CA PRO A 514 18.67 6.06 -1.04
C PRO A 514 17.48 6.87 -1.57
N LEU A 515 16.39 6.88 -0.80
CA LEU A 515 15.22 7.72 -1.03
C LEU A 515 15.63 9.20 -1.16
N PRO A 516 14.85 10.05 -1.85
CA PRO A 516 15.10 11.49 -1.91
C PRO A 516 15.37 12.04 -0.52
N GLN A 517 16.53 12.68 -0.34
CA GLN A 517 16.95 13.14 0.98
C GLN A 517 16.04 14.27 1.42
N ARG A 518 15.21 13.99 2.42
CA ARG A 518 14.28 14.96 3.01
C ARG A 518 15.07 16.15 3.55
N LEU A 519 14.44 17.32 3.66
CA LEU A 519 15.12 18.52 4.12
C LEU A 519 15.49 18.40 5.61
N PRO A 520 16.73 18.76 6.01
CA PRO A 520 17.09 18.78 7.41
C PRO A 520 16.24 19.80 8.16
N ILE A 521 15.91 19.48 9.42
CA ILE A 521 15.14 20.37 10.29
C ILE A 521 15.84 21.75 10.37
N PRO A 522 15.14 22.88 10.14
CA PRO A 522 15.76 24.20 10.23
C PRO A 522 16.31 24.50 11.62
N SER A 523 17.30 25.40 11.71
CA SER A 523 17.93 25.74 12.98
C SER A 523 16.96 26.48 13.91
N ALA A 524 17.19 26.41 15.21
CA ALA A 524 16.32 27.07 16.20
C ALA A 524 16.23 28.60 16.01
N GLU A 525 17.26 29.24 15.44
CA GLU A 525 17.23 30.67 15.12
C GLU A 525 16.35 30.97 13.90
N GLU A 526 16.43 30.15 12.85
CA GLU A 526 15.57 30.25 11.67
C GLU A 526 14.10 29.97 12.02
N LEU A 527 13.84 28.96 12.85
CA LEU A 527 12.49 28.65 13.34
C LEU A 527 11.93 29.79 14.20
N ALA A 528 12.72 30.36 15.13
CA ALA A 528 12.26 31.48 15.94
C ALA A 528 11.93 32.74 15.09
N ALA A 529 12.65 32.96 13.97
CA ALA A 529 12.33 34.03 13.03
C ALA A 529 11.01 33.77 12.27
N ALA A 530 10.83 32.55 11.75
CA ALA A 530 9.62 32.12 11.07
C ALA A 530 8.39 32.12 11.99
N GLU A 531 8.50 31.53 13.19
CA GLU A 531 7.46 31.54 14.23
C GLU A 531 7.02 32.96 14.58
N LYS A 532 7.95 33.91 14.67
CA LYS A 532 7.62 35.31 14.93
C LYS A 532 6.75 35.90 13.81
N ILE A 533 7.09 35.63 12.54
CA ILE A 533 6.28 36.08 11.39
C ILE A 533 4.89 35.44 11.44
N ILE A 534 4.78 34.14 11.71
CA ILE A 534 3.51 33.43 11.85
C ILE A 534 2.67 34.03 13.00
N VAL A 535 3.28 34.33 14.14
CA VAL A 535 2.61 34.96 15.28
C VAL A 535 2.15 36.39 14.96
N GLU A 536 2.92 37.16 14.19
CA GLU A 536 2.53 38.50 13.75
C GLU A 536 1.38 38.47 12.72
N LEU A 537 1.39 37.51 11.79
CA LEU A 537 0.36 37.35 10.74
C LEU A 537 -0.97 36.76 11.25
N PHE A 538 -0.93 35.79 12.17
CA PHE A 538 -2.10 35.02 12.60
C PHE A 538 -2.51 35.28 14.06
N LYS A 539 -2.04 36.38 14.66
CA LYS A 539 -2.17 36.66 16.09
C LYS A 539 -3.57 36.44 16.66
N GLU A 540 -4.59 37.02 16.02
CA GLU A 540 -5.97 36.97 16.50
C GLU A 540 -6.56 35.55 16.42
N GLN A 541 -6.26 34.81 15.36
CA GLN A 541 -6.70 33.41 15.22
C GLN A 541 -5.97 32.50 16.22
N LEU A 542 -4.68 32.75 16.47
CA LEU A 542 -3.83 31.98 17.39
C LEU A 542 -4.25 32.12 18.86
N GLU A 543 -4.78 33.28 19.25
CA GLU A 543 -5.34 33.51 20.60
C GLU A 543 -6.68 32.80 20.83
N SER A 544 -7.33 32.24 19.78
CA SER A 544 -8.61 31.55 19.93
C SER A 544 -8.53 30.27 20.76
N LYS A 545 -9.58 30.06 21.55
CA LYS A 545 -9.81 28.84 22.33
C LYS A 545 -10.93 27.95 21.74
N LYS A 546 -11.54 28.35 20.61
CA LYS A 546 -12.67 27.61 20.02
C LYS A 546 -12.15 26.53 19.06
N PRO A 547 -12.54 25.26 19.21
CA PRO A 547 -12.04 24.18 18.34
C PRO A 547 -12.27 24.41 16.84
N ALA A 548 -13.42 24.96 16.45
CA ALA A 548 -13.73 25.22 15.05
C ALA A 548 -12.81 26.31 14.42
N GLU A 549 -12.49 27.36 15.17
CA GLU A 549 -11.57 28.41 14.71
C GLU A 549 -10.14 27.89 14.61
N LYS A 550 -9.71 27.03 15.56
CA LYS A 550 -8.43 26.33 15.49
C LYS A 550 -8.32 25.38 14.30
N ARG A 551 -9.38 24.62 13.99
CA ARG A 551 -9.42 23.75 12.80
C ARG A 551 -9.28 24.58 11.51
N ALA A 552 -10.06 25.65 11.38
CA ALA A 552 -9.98 26.53 10.21
C ALA A 552 -8.59 27.18 10.05
N LEU A 553 -7.95 27.59 11.15
CA LEU A 553 -6.58 28.08 11.13
C LEU A 553 -5.58 26.99 10.71
N ALA A 554 -5.70 25.76 11.23
CA ALA A 554 -4.84 24.65 10.81
C ALA A 554 -4.95 24.35 9.31
N GLU A 555 -6.17 24.31 8.76
CA GLU A 555 -6.40 24.16 7.31
C GLU A 555 -5.83 25.32 6.49
N GLN A 556 -5.77 26.53 7.05
CA GLN A 556 -5.17 27.70 6.41
C GLN A 556 -3.64 27.64 6.45
N LEU A 557 -3.06 27.23 7.58
CA LEU A 557 -1.62 27.08 7.77
C LEU A 557 -1.03 25.97 6.88
N LEU A 558 -1.74 24.86 6.68
CA LEU A 558 -1.33 23.81 5.73
C LEU A 558 -1.25 24.31 4.28
N ARG A 559 -2.23 25.14 3.85
CA ARG A 559 -2.20 25.75 2.52
C ARG A 559 -1.02 26.70 2.36
N HIS A 560 -0.81 27.60 3.32
CA HIS A 560 0.37 28.47 3.31
C HIS A 560 1.68 27.69 3.33
N ALA A 561 1.77 26.56 4.04
CA ALA A 561 2.97 25.72 4.03
C ALA A 561 3.26 25.14 2.64
N ALA A 562 2.22 24.65 1.95
CA ALA A 562 2.33 24.17 0.56
C ALA A 562 2.69 25.30 -0.42
N ASP A 563 2.21 26.53 -0.18
CA ASP A 563 2.52 27.70 -1.02
C ASP A 563 3.92 28.33 -0.73
N SER A 564 4.65 27.88 0.31
CA SER A 564 5.90 28.50 0.81
C SER A 564 7.17 27.70 0.51
N ASP A 565 7.29 27.10 -0.68
CA ASP A 565 8.42 26.24 -1.05
C ASP A 565 9.80 26.93 -1.11
N ASP A 566 9.86 28.27 -1.13
CA ASP A 566 11.10 29.04 -1.15
C ASP A 566 11.67 29.37 0.25
N ASP A 567 10.86 29.28 1.31
CA ASP A 567 11.29 29.43 2.70
C ASP A 567 11.04 28.16 3.52
N ARG A 568 12.05 27.27 3.51
CA ARG A 568 12.07 26.03 4.31
C ARG A 568 11.81 26.22 5.81
N ALA A 569 12.15 27.38 6.37
CA ALA A 569 11.98 27.66 7.80
C ALA A 569 10.53 28.04 8.10
N SER A 570 9.95 28.92 7.28
CA SER A 570 8.52 29.22 7.32
C SER A 570 7.66 28.01 6.99
N GLN A 571 7.97 27.24 5.96
CA GLN A 571 7.26 26.01 5.61
C GLN A 571 7.24 25.00 6.78
N TYR A 572 8.39 24.73 7.40
CA TYR A 572 8.46 23.86 8.58
C TYR A 572 7.65 24.39 9.77
N ALA A 573 7.81 25.68 10.09
CA ALA A 573 7.10 26.32 11.20
C ALA A 573 5.58 26.38 10.96
N LEU A 574 5.12 26.59 9.72
CA LEU A 574 3.71 26.54 9.33
C LEU A 574 3.13 25.14 9.51
N TYR A 575 3.84 24.07 9.10
CA TYR A 575 3.42 22.69 9.36
C TYR A 575 3.37 22.35 10.85
N GLN A 576 4.37 22.77 11.63
CA GLN A 576 4.35 22.60 13.10
C GLN A 576 3.18 23.35 13.74
N GLN A 577 2.92 24.58 13.30
CA GLN A 577 1.82 25.37 13.82
C GLN A 577 0.45 24.80 13.41
N ALA A 578 0.31 24.29 12.18
CA ALA A 578 -0.88 23.57 11.74
C ALA A 578 -1.14 22.33 12.61
N LEU A 579 -0.10 21.55 12.92
CA LEU A 579 -0.18 20.41 13.83
C LEU A 579 -0.62 20.81 15.24
N GLU A 580 -0.07 21.89 15.82
CA GLU A 580 -0.48 22.37 17.15
C GLU A 580 -1.92 22.89 17.15
N GLN A 581 -2.35 23.61 16.10
CA GLN A 581 -3.73 24.09 15.99
C GLN A 581 -4.74 22.93 15.77
N ALA A 582 -4.42 21.95 14.92
CA ALA A 582 -5.24 20.74 14.75
C ALA A 582 -5.31 19.92 16.05
N THR A 583 -4.20 19.80 16.78
CA THR A 583 -4.15 19.18 18.11
C THR A 583 -5.03 19.93 19.11
N GLY A 584 -4.97 21.26 19.12
CA GLY A 584 -5.80 22.13 19.94
C GLY A 584 -7.29 22.11 19.56
N ALA A 585 -7.62 21.84 18.30
CA ALA A 585 -8.97 21.59 17.80
C ALA A 585 -9.49 20.18 18.17
N ARG A 586 -8.61 19.28 18.62
CA ARG A 586 -8.84 17.83 18.79
C ARG A 586 -9.19 17.10 17.48
N ASP A 587 -8.74 17.64 16.35
CA ASP A 587 -8.98 17.05 15.04
C ASP A 587 -7.90 16.01 14.70
N ILE A 588 -8.22 14.74 14.95
CA ILE A 588 -7.28 13.62 14.76
C ILE A 588 -6.87 13.52 13.29
N GLY A 589 -7.81 13.68 12.36
CA GLY A 589 -7.54 13.55 10.92
C GLY A 589 -6.60 14.64 10.42
N LEU A 590 -6.93 15.90 10.72
CA LEU A 590 -6.13 17.05 10.30
C LEU A 590 -4.74 17.06 10.96
N ALA A 591 -4.63 16.65 12.23
CA ALA A 591 -3.34 16.55 12.91
C ALA A 591 -2.45 15.42 12.33
N MET A 592 -3.05 14.28 11.94
CA MET A 592 -2.33 13.22 11.26
C MET A 592 -1.88 13.65 9.85
N GLN A 593 -2.72 14.38 9.11
CA GLN A 593 -2.34 14.99 7.83
C GLN A 593 -1.13 15.93 8.00
N SER A 594 -1.15 16.85 8.96
CA SER A 594 -0.03 17.76 9.23
C SER A 594 1.29 17.03 9.48
N ILE A 595 1.26 15.83 10.08
CA ILE A 595 2.46 14.99 10.28
C ILE A 595 2.91 14.33 8.96
N GLU A 596 2.00 13.88 8.10
CA GLU A 596 2.35 13.29 6.81
C GLU A 596 3.01 14.32 5.88
N GLU A 597 2.44 15.53 5.75
CA GLU A 597 3.02 16.61 4.93
C GLU A 597 4.43 16.97 5.44
N LEU A 598 4.55 17.23 6.76
CA LEU A 598 5.83 17.54 7.41
C LEU A 598 6.87 16.44 7.20
N ALA A 599 6.48 15.17 7.33
CA ALA A 599 7.39 14.03 7.21
C ALA A 599 7.72 13.63 5.77
N THR A 600 6.91 14.07 4.80
CA THR A 600 7.21 13.94 3.37
C THR A 600 8.33 14.92 2.99
N ARG A 601 8.31 16.15 3.52
CA ARG A 601 9.26 17.20 3.15
C ARG A 601 10.52 17.26 4.01
N PHE A 602 10.45 16.93 5.31
CA PHE A 602 11.56 17.09 6.26
C PHE A 602 12.03 15.78 6.94
N GLU A 603 13.27 15.76 7.43
CA GLU A 603 13.92 14.66 8.17
C GLU A 603 13.34 14.45 9.59
N VAL A 604 12.02 14.46 9.73
CA VAL A 604 11.32 14.11 10.96
C VAL A 604 10.97 12.62 10.99
N ASP A 605 10.95 12.02 12.18
CA ASP A 605 10.38 10.69 12.38
C ASP A 605 8.85 10.79 12.49
N ARG A 606 8.19 10.57 11.34
CA ARG A 606 6.73 10.44 11.21
C ARG A 606 6.11 9.56 12.29
N ASN A 607 6.73 8.41 12.55
CA ASN A 607 6.17 7.36 13.39
C ASN A 607 6.25 7.77 14.86
N THR A 608 7.37 8.35 15.29
CA THR A 608 7.49 8.96 16.62
C THR A 608 6.49 10.11 16.80
N LEU A 609 6.35 11.02 15.83
CA LEU A 609 5.39 12.13 15.89
C LEU A 609 3.94 11.64 16.08
N LYS A 610 3.50 10.63 15.31
CA LYS A 610 2.17 10.02 15.47
C LYS A 610 1.95 9.43 16.87
N VAL A 611 2.94 8.69 17.38
CA VAL A 611 2.89 8.06 18.72
C VAL A 611 2.87 9.11 19.85
N GLU A 612 3.43 10.31 19.62
CA GLU A 612 3.40 11.42 20.58
C GLU A 612 2.18 12.31 20.48
N LEU A 613 1.53 12.37 19.31
CA LEU A 613 0.29 13.11 19.08
C LEU A 613 -0.89 12.47 19.81
N LEU A 614 -1.12 11.17 19.62
CA LEU A 614 -2.34 10.51 20.11
C LEU A 614 -2.54 10.60 21.65
N PRO A 615 -1.50 10.51 22.51
CA PRO A 615 -1.65 10.76 23.96
C PRO A 615 -2.06 12.19 24.30
N LYS A 616 -1.64 13.20 23.53
CA LYS A 616 -2.04 14.60 23.73
C LYS A 616 -3.54 14.76 23.45
N LEU A 617 -4.02 14.18 22.34
CA LEU A 617 -5.44 14.15 21.95
C LEU A 617 -6.31 13.36 22.94
N ALA A 618 -5.78 12.25 23.48
CA ALA A 618 -6.46 11.41 24.47
C ALA A 618 -6.62 12.05 25.86
N LYS A 619 -5.84 13.10 26.16
CA LYS A 619 -5.79 13.74 27.48
C LYS A 619 -6.99 14.67 27.69
N GLY A 620 -7.82 14.34 28.68
CA GLY A 620 -8.98 15.16 29.06
C GLY A 620 -10.09 15.17 28.02
N THR A 621 -10.16 14.19 27.12
CA THR A 621 -11.40 13.89 26.39
C THR A 621 -12.23 12.85 27.15
N THR A 622 -13.53 13.12 27.25
CA THR A 622 -14.55 12.24 27.82
C THR A 622 -15.61 11.86 26.78
N ASP A 623 -15.48 12.36 25.55
CA ASP A 623 -16.40 12.05 24.46
C ASP A 623 -16.16 10.60 23.97
N PRO A 624 -17.18 9.71 24.01
CA PRO A 624 -17.02 8.32 23.60
C PRO A 624 -16.56 8.15 22.14
N ALA A 625 -17.08 8.97 21.21
CA ALA A 625 -16.75 8.85 19.79
C ALA A 625 -15.28 9.20 19.53
N THR A 626 -14.79 10.30 20.12
CA THR A 626 -13.37 10.68 20.09
C THR A 626 -12.48 9.60 20.72
N ILE A 627 -12.89 9.01 21.85
CA ILE A 627 -12.13 7.93 22.50
C ILE A 627 -12.04 6.71 21.58
N GLU A 628 -13.13 6.32 20.93
CA GLU A 628 -13.18 5.22 19.97
C GLU A 628 -12.30 5.49 18.74
N THR A 629 -12.36 6.70 18.16
CA THR A 629 -11.46 7.09 17.05
C THR A 629 -9.99 6.97 17.46
N ILE A 630 -9.61 7.41 18.67
CA ILE A 630 -8.24 7.26 19.17
C ILE A 630 -7.84 5.79 19.33
N VAL A 631 -8.74 4.91 19.79
CA VAL A 631 -8.47 3.47 19.89
C VAL A 631 -8.21 2.88 18.50
N VAL A 632 -9.09 3.15 17.53
CA VAL A 632 -8.94 2.70 16.14
C VAL A 632 -7.61 3.18 15.54
N THR A 633 -7.34 4.49 15.59
CA THR A 633 -6.10 5.07 15.05
C THR A 633 -4.84 4.50 15.73
N ALA A 634 -4.88 4.27 17.04
CA ALA A 634 -3.76 3.67 17.76
C ALA A 634 -3.54 2.19 17.41
N LEU A 635 -4.60 1.41 17.15
CA LEU A 635 -4.49 0.02 16.69
C LEU A 635 -3.94 -0.09 15.26
N ASP A 636 -4.39 0.78 14.36
CA ASP A 636 -3.87 0.84 12.98
C ASP A 636 -2.40 1.22 12.96
N LEU A 637 -2.03 2.28 13.70
CA LEU A 637 -0.65 2.70 13.89
C LEU A 637 0.21 1.58 14.52
N THR A 638 -0.35 0.80 15.47
CA THR A 638 0.35 -0.35 16.05
C THR A 638 0.73 -1.37 14.97
N ALA A 639 -0.14 -1.67 14.01
CA ALA A 639 0.14 -2.60 12.93
C ALA A 639 1.18 -2.06 11.92
N ASP A 640 1.10 -0.77 11.56
CA ASP A 640 2.11 -0.13 10.71
C ASP A 640 3.51 -0.18 11.35
N LEU A 641 3.59 0.03 12.66
CA LEU A 641 4.84 -0.02 13.42
C LEU A 641 5.39 -1.45 13.57
N ILE A 642 4.54 -2.47 13.67
CA ILE A 642 4.97 -3.88 13.64
C ILE A 642 5.63 -4.22 12.29
N ASP A 643 5.00 -3.83 11.18
CA ASP A 643 5.49 -4.18 9.84
C ASP A 643 6.82 -3.47 9.52
N ALA A 644 6.96 -2.22 9.99
CA ALA A 644 8.18 -1.41 9.98
C ALA A 644 9.26 -1.86 10.99
N GLU A 645 9.07 -2.96 11.72
CA GLU A 645 9.99 -3.49 12.75
C GLU A 645 10.26 -2.51 13.93
N ALA A 646 9.40 -1.50 14.11
CA ALA A 646 9.49 -0.45 15.13
C ALA A 646 8.77 -0.82 16.45
N PHE A 647 9.12 -1.96 17.04
CA PHE A 647 8.34 -2.60 18.11
C PHE A 647 8.17 -1.77 19.39
N GLU A 648 9.14 -0.93 19.76
CA GLU A 648 9.03 -0.03 20.93
C GLU A 648 7.97 1.07 20.72
N LEU A 649 7.91 1.63 19.50
CA LEU A 649 6.85 2.57 19.14
C LEU A 649 5.50 1.86 19.06
N ALA A 650 5.46 0.64 18.53
CA ALA A 650 4.26 -0.19 18.52
C ALA A 650 3.74 -0.46 19.94
N ALA A 651 4.63 -0.68 20.92
CA ALA A 651 4.26 -0.95 22.31
C ALA A 651 3.63 0.27 23.00
N ARG A 652 4.15 1.46 22.68
CA ARG A 652 3.55 2.74 23.11
C ARG A 652 2.15 2.94 22.49
N ALA A 653 2.00 2.63 21.20
CA ALA A 653 0.72 2.73 20.51
C ALA A 653 -0.32 1.71 21.04
N SER A 654 0.07 0.45 21.27
CA SER A 654 -0.82 -0.60 21.77
C SER A 654 -1.29 -0.32 23.20
N THR A 655 -0.39 0.13 24.08
CA THR A 655 -0.74 0.52 25.44
C THR A 655 -1.66 1.76 25.45
N LEU A 656 -1.51 2.69 24.50
CA LEU A 656 -2.46 3.79 24.34
C LEU A 656 -3.84 3.29 23.87
N ALA A 657 -3.90 2.39 22.89
CA ALA A 657 -5.14 1.77 22.43
C ALA A 657 -5.88 1.07 23.59
N LEU A 658 -5.15 0.30 24.41
CA LEU A 658 -5.71 -0.39 25.57
C LEU A 658 -6.21 0.61 26.64
N SER A 659 -5.49 1.71 26.88
CA SER A 659 -5.90 2.79 27.77
C SER A 659 -7.15 3.54 27.26
N GLY A 660 -7.25 3.77 25.95
CA GLY A 660 -8.46 4.28 25.31
C GLY A 660 -9.64 3.31 25.48
N ALA A 661 -9.45 2.04 25.11
CA ALA A 661 -10.47 1.01 25.17
C ALA A 661 -10.98 0.75 26.59
N SER A 662 -10.12 0.89 27.62
CA SER A 662 -10.55 0.83 29.02
C SER A 662 -11.65 1.85 29.34
N ARG A 663 -11.64 3.02 28.69
CA ARG A 663 -12.61 4.11 28.83
C ARG A 663 -13.73 4.10 27.78
N ALA A 664 -13.60 3.32 26.72
CA ALA A 664 -14.62 3.19 25.68
C ALA A 664 -15.89 2.48 26.20
N PRO A 665 -17.09 2.76 25.65
CA PRO A 665 -18.31 2.06 26.04
C PRO A 665 -18.32 0.58 25.66
N SER A 666 -17.78 0.23 24.50
CA SER A 666 -17.77 -1.16 24.01
C SER A 666 -16.77 -2.02 24.77
N LYS A 667 -17.20 -3.23 25.16
CA LYS A 667 -16.33 -4.25 25.76
C LYS A 667 -15.36 -4.86 24.75
N SER A 668 -15.75 -4.99 23.48
CA SER A 668 -14.93 -5.68 22.46
C SER A 668 -13.64 -4.95 22.14
N TRP A 669 -13.65 -3.61 22.14
CA TRP A 669 -12.42 -2.82 21.97
C TRP A 669 -11.35 -3.14 23.02
N ARG A 670 -11.75 -3.54 24.24
CA ARG A 670 -10.78 -3.94 25.28
C ARG A 670 -10.12 -5.26 24.95
N GLU A 671 -10.86 -6.21 24.39
CA GLU A 671 -10.33 -7.53 24.02
C GLU A 671 -9.37 -7.41 22.83
N VAL A 672 -9.76 -6.66 21.80
CA VAL A 672 -8.89 -6.36 20.63
C VAL A 672 -7.62 -5.63 21.07
N ALA A 673 -7.74 -4.55 21.86
CA ALA A 673 -6.58 -3.78 22.30
C ALA A 673 -5.68 -4.54 23.29
N LEU A 674 -6.25 -5.40 24.14
CA LEU A 674 -5.48 -6.27 25.02
C LEU A 674 -4.70 -7.34 24.23
N ALA A 675 -5.32 -7.94 23.21
CA ALA A 675 -4.66 -8.90 22.34
C ALA A 675 -3.52 -8.26 21.54
N ALA A 676 -3.74 -7.06 20.99
CA ALA A 676 -2.71 -6.28 20.30
C ALA A 676 -1.53 -5.93 21.23
N ASP A 677 -1.82 -5.44 22.44
CA ASP A 677 -0.79 -5.07 23.42
C ASP A 677 0.00 -6.28 23.95
N GLN A 678 -0.65 -7.43 24.17
CA GLN A 678 0.02 -8.68 24.51
C GLN A 678 0.90 -9.18 23.35
N ARG A 679 0.40 -9.12 22.10
CA ARG A 679 1.16 -9.48 20.90
C ARG A 679 2.43 -8.64 20.78
N VAL A 680 2.33 -7.31 20.88
CA VAL A 680 3.50 -6.42 20.76
C VAL A 680 4.50 -6.65 21.89
N LYS A 681 4.05 -6.84 23.14
CA LYS A 681 4.93 -7.19 24.26
C LYS A 681 5.64 -8.53 24.06
N GLY A 682 5.04 -9.47 23.33
CA GLY A 682 5.72 -10.67 22.84
C GLY A 682 6.78 -10.36 21.79
N LEU A 683 6.43 -9.58 20.76
CA LEU A 683 7.34 -9.17 19.68
C LEU A 683 8.57 -8.41 20.17
N VAL A 684 8.42 -7.50 21.15
CA VAL A 684 9.55 -6.78 21.79
C VAL A 684 10.54 -7.77 22.40
N ARG A 685 10.08 -8.75 23.18
CA ARG A 685 10.96 -9.75 23.83
C ARG A 685 11.66 -10.66 22.83
N GLU A 686 10.95 -11.09 21.78
CA GLU A 686 11.53 -11.91 20.71
C GLU A 686 12.57 -11.07 19.92
N ALA A 687 12.32 -9.78 19.68
CA ALA A 687 13.25 -8.86 19.03
C ALA A 687 14.51 -8.58 19.89
N GLU A 688 14.35 -8.33 21.19
CA GLU A 688 15.47 -8.21 22.15
C GLU A 688 16.35 -9.46 22.15
N GLN A 689 15.75 -10.65 22.04
CA GLN A 689 16.49 -11.90 21.99
C GLN A 689 17.19 -12.09 20.64
N ALA A 690 16.51 -11.84 19.53
CA ALA A 690 17.08 -11.88 18.19
C ALA A 690 18.27 -10.92 18.03
N ALA A 691 18.20 -9.71 18.60
CA ALA A 691 19.28 -8.74 18.59
C ALA A 691 20.57 -9.25 19.26
N LYS A 692 20.46 -10.04 20.34
CA LYS A 692 21.63 -10.67 21.00
C LYS A 692 22.28 -11.70 20.07
N HIS A 693 21.48 -12.54 19.42
CA HIS A 693 21.98 -13.50 18.44
C HIS A 693 22.61 -12.79 17.23
N GLN A 694 22.01 -11.71 16.74
CA GLN A 694 22.56 -10.95 15.62
C GLN A 694 23.89 -10.26 15.98
N ALA A 695 24.06 -9.79 17.22
CA ALA A 695 25.35 -9.31 17.73
C ALA A 695 26.41 -10.43 17.81
N THR A 696 26.03 -11.69 18.03
CA THR A 696 26.94 -12.84 17.91
C THR A 696 27.30 -13.10 16.44
N LEU A 697 26.35 -13.03 15.51
CA LEU A 697 26.61 -13.24 14.07
C LEU A 697 27.53 -12.17 13.45
N GLN A 698 27.64 -10.98 14.07
CA GLN A 698 28.62 -9.96 13.65
C GLN A 698 30.08 -10.38 13.91
N THR A 699 30.34 -11.26 14.87
CA THR A 699 31.69 -11.75 15.21
C THR A 699 31.92 -13.21 14.81
N ASP A 700 30.87 -14.03 14.78
CA ASP A 700 30.88 -15.43 14.33
C ASP A 700 29.67 -15.70 13.41
N PRO A 701 29.77 -15.41 12.09
CA PRO A 701 28.67 -15.60 11.14
C PRO A 701 28.22 -17.06 10.98
N GLN A 702 29.06 -18.03 11.34
CA GLN A 702 28.75 -19.47 11.25
C GLN A 702 28.16 -20.05 12.53
N ASN A 703 27.91 -19.21 13.55
CA ASN A 703 27.37 -19.67 14.82
C ASN A 703 25.97 -20.30 14.64
N ALA A 704 25.86 -21.62 14.77
CA ALA A 704 24.62 -22.34 14.47
C ALA A 704 23.46 -21.95 15.40
N GLU A 705 23.74 -21.65 16.66
CA GLU A 705 22.71 -21.27 17.64
C GLU A 705 22.22 -19.82 17.40
N ALA A 706 23.13 -18.91 17.04
CA ALA A 706 22.73 -17.54 16.69
C ALA A 706 21.98 -17.48 15.35
N ASN A 707 22.37 -18.30 14.36
CA ASN A 707 21.62 -18.47 13.12
C ASN A 707 20.23 -19.07 13.38
N LEU A 708 20.10 -20.07 14.25
CA LEU A 708 18.80 -20.59 14.67
C LEU A 708 17.93 -19.48 15.31
N GLY A 709 18.49 -18.68 16.21
CA GLY A 709 17.77 -17.60 16.89
C GLY A 709 17.26 -16.51 15.93
N VAL A 710 18.13 -15.98 15.06
CA VAL A 710 17.75 -14.95 14.07
C VAL A 710 16.79 -15.51 13.01
N GLY A 711 17.03 -16.72 12.51
CA GLY A 711 16.18 -17.37 11.53
C GLY A 711 14.78 -17.68 12.08
N SER A 712 14.69 -18.19 13.31
CA SER A 712 13.41 -18.49 13.97
C SER A 712 12.60 -17.22 14.23
N TYR A 713 13.26 -16.13 14.61
CA TYR A 713 12.62 -14.83 14.75
C TYR A 713 12.01 -14.34 13.42
N TYR A 714 12.81 -14.25 12.35
CA TYR A 714 12.31 -13.75 11.07
C TYR A 714 11.24 -14.65 10.45
N CYS A 715 11.44 -15.97 10.40
CA CYS A 715 10.47 -16.90 9.82
C CYS A 715 9.24 -17.10 10.70
N LEU A 716 9.42 -17.48 11.97
CA LEU A 716 8.38 -18.07 12.80
C LEU A 716 7.63 -17.04 13.65
N VAL A 717 8.24 -15.88 13.93
CA VAL A 717 7.62 -14.79 14.69
C VAL A 717 7.14 -13.66 13.76
N LEU A 718 7.96 -13.25 12.78
CA LEU A 718 7.60 -12.15 11.86
C LEU A 718 7.02 -12.59 10.51
N GLY A 719 7.10 -13.87 10.12
CA GLY A 719 6.66 -14.34 8.80
C GLY A 719 7.51 -13.83 7.63
N LYS A 720 8.69 -13.26 7.89
CA LYS A 720 9.63 -12.71 6.91
C LYS A 720 10.57 -13.82 6.39
N TRP A 721 9.98 -14.81 5.73
CA TRP A 721 10.64 -16.05 5.27
C TRP A 721 11.93 -15.81 4.47
N SER A 722 11.95 -14.85 3.54
CA SER A 722 13.13 -14.53 2.74
C SER A 722 14.34 -14.06 3.57
N LYS A 723 14.11 -13.32 4.67
CA LYS A 723 15.17 -12.94 5.62
C LYS A 723 15.62 -14.13 6.49
N GLY A 724 14.67 -14.96 6.95
CA GLY A 724 14.93 -15.98 7.97
C GLY A 724 15.40 -17.34 7.44
N LEU A 725 15.00 -17.77 6.24
CA LEU A 725 15.35 -19.09 5.69
C LEU A 725 16.86 -19.32 5.54
N PRO A 726 17.69 -18.35 5.06
CA PRO A 726 19.14 -18.52 5.00
C PRO A 726 19.77 -18.75 6.37
N HIS A 727 19.27 -18.09 7.41
CA HIS A 727 19.72 -18.29 8.79
C HIS A 727 19.26 -19.65 9.34
N LEU A 728 18.01 -20.06 9.14
CA LEU A 728 17.55 -21.39 9.56
C LEU A 728 18.29 -22.53 8.87
N ALA A 729 18.68 -22.37 7.60
CA ALA A 729 19.50 -23.34 6.87
C ALA A 729 20.91 -23.53 7.47
N LEU A 730 21.40 -22.56 8.26
CA LEU A 730 22.64 -22.61 9.04
C LEU A 730 22.40 -22.87 10.54
N GLY A 731 21.14 -23.12 10.95
CA GLY A 731 20.74 -23.29 12.34
C GLY A 731 21.17 -24.62 12.97
N SER A 732 21.16 -24.67 14.31
CA SER A 732 21.43 -25.87 15.12
C SER A 732 20.28 -26.89 15.14
N ASP A 733 19.03 -26.49 14.85
CA ASP A 733 17.88 -27.41 14.78
C ASP A 733 17.80 -28.13 13.41
N GLN A 734 17.90 -29.45 13.44
CA GLN A 734 17.94 -30.28 12.24
C GLN A 734 16.65 -30.28 11.42
N GLN A 735 15.48 -30.10 12.05
CA GLN A 735 14.19 -30.11 11.33
C GLN A 735 13.98 -28.77 10.60
N LEU A 736 14.27 -27.66 11.28
CA LEU A 736 14.23 -26.32 10.68
C LEU A 736 15.29 -26.14 9.61
N GLN A 737 16.50 -26.68 9.82
CA GLN A 737 17.55 -26.70 8.81
C GLN A 737 17.13 -27.48 7.56
N ALA A 738 16.65 -28.72 7.72
CA ALA A 738 16.21 -29.54 6.60
C ALA A 738 15.01 -28.95 5.85
N ALA A 739 14.04 -28.36 6.58
CA ALA A 739 12.91 -27.66 5.97
C ALA A 739 13.39 -26.44 5.15
N SER A 740 14.29 -25.63 5.72
CA SER A 740 14.73 -24.38 5.11
C SER A 740 15.64 -24.61 3.91
N GLN A 741 16.53 -25.61 3.96
CA GLN A 741 17.35 -26.01 2.81
C GLN A 741 16.47 -26.51 1.65
N LEU A 742 15.54 -27.43 1.92
CA LEU A 742 14.61 -27.93 0.91
C LEU A 742 13.73 -26.83 0.30
N GLU A 743 13.40 -25.80 1.10
CA GLU A 743 12.59 -24.66 0.66
C GLU A 743 13.39 -23.67 -0.21
N LEU A 744 14.66 -23.42 0.12
CA LEU A 744 15.57 -22.60 -0.69
C LEU A 744 15.91 -23.29 -2.04
N ASP A 745 16.00 -24.62 -2.06
CA ASP A 745 16.22 -25.43 -3.27
C ASP A 745 14.96 -25.60 -4.14
N ALA A 746 13.79 -25.13 -3.69
CA ALA A 746 12.51 -25.32 -4.37
C ALA A 746 12.16 -24.18 -5.32
N THR A 747 12.67 -24.25 -6.57
CA THR A 747 12.29 -23.30 -7.63
C THR A 747 10.83 -23.40 -8.09
N GLN A 748 10.16 -24.53 -7.86
CA GLN A 748 8.72 -24.73 -8.10
C GLN A 748 8.08 -25.70 -7.08
N PRO A 749 6.80 -25.52 -6.71
CA PRO A 749 6.10 -26.36 -5.73
C PRO A 749 5.59 -27.68 -6.35
N GLU A 750 6.49 -28.63 -6.61
CA GLU A 750 6.11 -30.01 -6.97
C GLU A 750 5.33 -30.67 -5.82
N LEU A 751 4.20 -31.34 -6.11
CA LEU A 751 3.35 -32.05 -5.12
C LEU A 751 4.15 -32.81 -4.04
N LYS A 752 5.17 -33.59 -4.44
CA LYS A 752 6.00 -34.38 -3.54
C LYS A 752 6.82 -33.50 -2.59
N LYS A 753 7.43 -32.42 -3.10
CA LYS A 753 8.20 -31.44 -2.32
C LYS A 753 7.28 -30.64 -1.40
N ALA A 754 6.14 -30.17 -1.88
CA ALA A 754 5.16 -29.43 -1.09
C ALA A 754 4.66 -30.27 0.10
N LYS A 755 4.33 -31.55 -0.12
CA LYS A 755 4.02 -32.49 0.97
C LYS A 755 5.19 -32.65 1.96
N GLN A 756 6.42 -32.84 1.46
CA GLN A 756 7.60 -33.04 2.31
C GLN A 756 7.93 -31.79 3.15
N LEU A 757 7.81 -30.59 2.58
CA LEU A 757 7.97 -29.33 3.30
C LEU A 757 6.91 -29.19 4.40
N GLY A 758 5.64 -29.49 4.10
CA GLY A 758 4.57 -29.52 5.10
C GLY A 758 4.87 -30.51 6.24
N ASP A 759 5.34 -31.70 5.91
CA ASP A 759 5.71 -32.75 6.88
C ASP A 759 6.89 -32.30 7.77
N LEU A 760 7.93 -31.67 7.21
CA LEU A 760 9.09 -31.14 7.95
C LEU A 760 8.75 -29.95 8.84
N TRP A 761 8.01 -28.96 8.35
CA TRP A 761 7.56 -27.81 9.15
C TRP A 761 6.65 -28.25 10.31
N MET A 762 5.86 -29.32 10.14
CA MET A 762 5.12 -29.93 11.25
C MET A 762 6.00 -30.68 12.25
N ALA A 763 7.03 -31.39 11.80
CA ALA A 763 7.98 -32.04 12.70
C ALA A 763 8.69 -30.99 13.59
N ALA A 764 9.21 -29.93 12.99
CA ALA A 764 9.81 -28.79 13.71
C ALA A 764 8.85 -28.16 14.72
N ALA A 765 7.57 -27.97 14.36
CA ALA A 765 6.57 -27.39 15.26
C ALA A 765 6.38 -28.15 16.59
N THR A 766 6.72 -29.44 16.66
CA THR A 766 6.56 -30.24 17.88
C THR A 766 7.53 -29.87 19.00
N SER A 767 8.76 -29.45 18.67
CA SER A 767 9.81 -29.08 19.63
C SER A 767 9.80 -27.58 19.98
N LEU A 768 9.23 -26.74 19.11
CA LEU A 768 9.27 -25.29 19.23
C LEU A 768 8.47 -24.71 20.42
N PRO A 769 8.90 -23.57 20.98
CA PRO A 769 8.15 -22.84 22.01
C PRO A 769 6.81 -22.31 21.44
N PRO A 770 5.80 -22.03 22.28
CA PRO A 770 4.47 -21.64 21.82
C PRO A 770 4.42 -20.42 20.87
N SER A 771 5.33 -19.45 21.04
CA SER A 771 5.41 -18.25 20.18
C SER A 771 5.81 -18.58 18.73
N GLN A 772 6.73 -19.52 18.54
CA GLN A 772 7.29 -19.90 17.23
C GLN A 772 6.55 -21.08 16.60
N ARG A 773 5.93 -21.95 17.42
CA ARG A 773 5.13 -23.10 16.97
C ARG A 773 4.03 -22.72 15.99
N LEU A 774 3.33 -21.62 16.22
CA LEU A 774 2.26 -21.15 15.33
C LEU A 774 2.78 -20.77 13.94
N GLY A 775 3.96 -20.14 13.84
CA GLY A 775 4.59 -19.82 12.56
C GLY A 775 4.96 -21.07 11.77
N ALA A 776 5.55 -22.08 12.42
CA ALA A 776 5.87 -23.36 11.79
C ALA A 776 4.61 -24.11 11.32
N GLN A 777 3.55 -24.13 12.14
CA GLN A 777 2.26 -24.73 11.76
C GLN A 777 1.57 -23.98 10.62
N ALA A 778 1.68 -22.65 10.57
CA ALA A 778 1.19 -21.85 9.44
C ALA A 778 1.96 -22.14 8.15
N ARG A 779 3.30 -22.31 8.20
CA ARG A 779 4.10 -22.68 7.02
C ARG A 779 3.80 -24.09 6.55
N ALA A 780 3.60 -25.02 7.47
CA ALA A 780 3.13 -26.36 7.12
C ALA A 780 1.74 -26.34 6.43
N ARG A 781 0.79 -25.57 6.98
CA ARG A 781 -0.54 -25.36 6.37
C ARG A 781 -0.43 -24.86 4.94
N HIS A 782 0.40 -23.83 4.71
CA HIS A 782 0.69 -23.29 3.39
C HIS A 782 1.19 -24.37 2.42
N TRP A 783 2.19 -25.16 2.83
CA TRP A 783 2.76 -26.20 1.96
C TRP A 783 1.80 -27.36 1.66
N TYR A 784 0.97 -27.78 2.62
CA TYR A 784 -0.09 -28.75 2.34
C TYR A 784 -1.17 -28.19 1.40
N GLN A 785 -1.56 -26.91 1.55
CA GLN A 785 -2.49 -26.23 0.63
C GLN A 785 -1.91 -26.14 -0.79
N GLN A 786 -0.61 -25.82 -0.93
CA GLN A 786 0.07 -25.82 -2.23
C GLN A 786 0.05 -27.24 -2.85
N GLY A 787 0.35 -28.28 -2.07
CA GLY A 787 0.24 -29.67 -2.53
C GLY A 787 -1.18 -30.03 -3.01
N LEU A 788 -2.23 -29.57 -2.33
CA LEU A 788 -3.62 -29.85 -2.71
C LEU A 788 -4.04 -29.31 -4.09
N THR A 789 -3.32 -28.36 -4.67
CA THR A 789 -3.59 -27.86 -6.03
C THR A 789 -3.33 -28.93 -7.11
N GLN A 790 -2.39 -29.85 -6.84
CA GLN A 790 -1.97 -30.93 -7.76
C GLN A 790 -2.39 -32.32 -7.26
N ALA A 791 -2.91 -32.44 -6.03
CA ALA A 791 -3.21 -33.73 -5.41
C ALA A 791 -4.55 -34.31 -5.86
N VAL A 792 -4.53 -35.59 -6.25
CA VAL A 792 -5.70 -36.40 -6.61
C VAL A 792 -5.78 -37.68 -5.76
N GLY A 793 -6.96 -38.29 -5.70
CA GLY A 793 -7.19 -39.58 -5.06
C GLY A 793 -6.73 -39.64 -3.59
N LEU A 794 -6.03 -40.72 -3.23
CA LEU A 794 -5.57 -40.95 -1.85
C LEU A 794 -4.59 -39.87 -1.34
N THR A 795 -3.73 -39.33 -2.20
CA THR A 795 -2.80 -38.25 -1.80
C THR A 795 -3.55 -36.97 -1.42
N ARG A 796 -4.67 -36.69 -2.10
CA ARG A 796 -5.54 -35.57 -1.74
C ARG A 796 -6.16 -35.78 -0.36
N ALA A 797 -6.74 -36.96 -0.12
CA ALA A 797 -7.35 -37.32 1.17
C ALA A 797 -6.32 -37.33 2.32
N GLU A 798 -5.05 -37.71 2.05
CA GLU A 798 -3.97 -37.61 3.04
C GLU A 798 -3.69 -36.15 3.44
N LEU A 799 -3.56 -35.26 2.44
CA LEU A 799 -3.30 -33.83 2.67
C LEU A 799 -4.48 -33.12 3.34
N GLU A 800 -5.72 -33.42 2.94
CA GLU A 800 -6.94 -32.93 3.62
C GLU A 800 -6.98 -33.40 5.07
N SER A 801 -6.67 -34.69 5.35
CA SER A 801 -6.58 -35.22 6.72
C SER A 801 -5.46 -34.57 7.53
N LYS A 802 -4.33 -34.20 6.91
CA LYS A 802 -3.24 -33.48 7.57
C LYS A 802 -3.64 -32.06 7.94
N LEU A 803 -4.28 -31.32 7.03
CA LEU A 803 -4.82 -29.98 7.31
C LEU A 803 -5.83 -29.99 8.46
N GLN A 804 -6.77 -30.94 8.46
CA GLN A 804 -7.78 -31.09 9.51
C GLN A 804 -7.18 -31.40 10.91
N LYS A 805 -5.99 -32.00 10.96
CA LYS A 805 -5.26 -32.30 12.21
C LYS A 805 -4.41 -31.13 12.71
N LEU A 806 -4.22 -30.09 11.91
CA LEU A 806 -3.52 -28.89 12.37
C LEU A 806 -4.38 -28.16 13.41
N PRO A 807 -3.81 -27.71 14.53
CA PRO A 807 -4.55 -26.87 15.45
C PRO A 807 -5.02 -25.60 14.75
N SER A 808 -6.30 -25.28 14.95
CA SER A 808 -6.90 -23.99 14.67
C SER A 808 -7.33 -23.39 16.01
N PRO A 809 -7.15 -22.09 16.26
CA PRO A 809 -7.87 -21.43 17.33
C PRO A 809 -9.38 -21.62 17.11
N ALA A 810 -10.12 -21.84 18.19
CA ALA A 810 -11.57 -21.70 18.18
C ALA A 810 -11.91 -20.21 18.25
N PHE A 811 -12.75 -19.73 17.34
CA PHE A 811 -13.06 -18.30 17.23
C PHE A 811 -14.50 -18.06 16.79
N GLN A 812 -15.08 -16.94 17.22
CA GLN A 812 -16.45 -16.56 16.88
C GLN A 812 -16.56 -15.09 16.48
N ILE A 813 -17.40 -14.84 15.47
CA ILE A 813 -17.83 -13.51 15.06
C ILE A 813 -19.34 -13.46 15.22
N GLN A 814 -19.82 -12.52 16.03
CA GLN A 814 -21.19 -12.05 15.95
C GLN A 814 -21.23 -10.91 14.92
N LEU A 815 -21.89 -11.19 13.81
CA LEU A 815 -22.17 -10.27 12.73
C LEU A 815 -23.61 -9.78 12.88
N HIS A 816 -23.79 -8.46 12.95
CA HIS A 816 -25.08 -7.80 12.77
C HIS A 816 -25.06 -7.01 11.45
N VAL A 817 -26.12 -7.06 10.67
CA VAL A 817 -26.24 -6.35 9.38
C VAL A 817 -27.59 -5.64 9.35
N GLU A 818 -27.55 -4.34 9.06
CA GLU A 818 -28.73 -3.48 9.01
C GLU A 818 -29.25 -3.40 7.56
N ASP A 819 -30.57 -3.45 7.37
CA ASP A 819 -31.26 -3.27 6.08
C ASP A 819 -30.81 -4.22 4.93
N VAL A 820 -30.67 -5.53 5.18
CA VAL A 820 -30.39 -6.49 4.10
C VAL A 820 -31.62 -6.66 3.21
N HIS A 821 -31.42 -6.55 1.90
CA HIS A 821 -32.47 -6.73 0.90
C HIS A 821 -31.89 -7.49 -0.30
N GLY A 822 -32.18 -8.78 -0.40
CA GLY A 822 -31.69 -9.68 -1.45
C GLY A 822 -30.50 -10.54 -1.04
N ILE A 823 -29.50 -10.64 -1.92
CA ILE A 823 -28.42 -11.63 -1.80
C ILE A 823 -27.10 -10.93 -1.49
N GLU A 824 -26.44 -11.37 -0.42
CA GLU A 824 -25.15 -10.86 0.04
C GLU A 824 -24.15 -11.98 0.21
N GLU A 825 -22.89 -11.75 -0.16
CA GLU A 825 -21.80 -12.71 0.05
C GLU A 825 -20.62 -12.10 0.81
N LEU A 826 -20.12 -12.88 1.78
CA LEU A 826 -19.08 -12.50 2.71
C LEU A 826 -17.89 -13.43 2.55
N HIS A 827 -16.85 -12.94 1.88
CA HIS A 827 -15.67 -13.70 1.51
C HIS A 827 -14.56 -13.48 2.55
N LEU A 828 -14.38 -14.47 3.43
CA LEU A 828 -13.42 -14.50 4.53
C LEU A 828 -12.11 -15.15 4.08
N THR A 829 -10.97 -14.52 4.35
CA THR A 829 -9.62 -15.06 4.16
C THR A 829 -8.76 -14.79 5.40
N ALA A 830 -7.52 -15.28 5.43
CA ALA A 830 -6.58 -14.96 6.51
C ALA A 830 -6.24 -13.45 6.58
N ASP A 831 -6.30 -12.75 5.43
CA ASP A 831 -5.80 -11.39 5.27
C ASP A 831 -6.91 -10.34 5.12
N SER A 832 -8.16 -10.75 4.84
CA SER A 832 -9.29 -9.84 4.66
C SER A 832 -10.67 -10.50 4.78
N ILE A 833 -11.68 -9.66 5.02
CA ILE A 833 -13.11 -9.95 4.86
C ILE A 833 -13.62 -9.03 3.75
N ARG A 834 -14.19 -9.59 2.68
CA ARG A 834 -14.79 -8.83 1.57
C ARG A 834 -16.31 -9.01 1.56
N TRP A 835 -17.04 -7.91 1.45
CA TRP A 835 -18.47 -7.87 1.15
C TRP A 835 -18.70 -7.83 -0.36
N ASP A 836 -19.69 -8.57 -0.85
CA ASP A 836 -19.99 -8.75 -2.26
C ASP A 836 -21.51 -8.89 -2.45
N HIS A 837 -22.19 -7.76 -2.68
CA HIS A 837 -23.63 -7.67 -2.91
C HIS A 837 -24.01 -8.22 -4.28
N LYS A 838 -25.14 -8.95 -4.38
CA LYS A 838 -25.57 -9.62 -5.61
C LYS A 838 -26.89 -9.12 -6.18
N THR A 839 -27.89 -8.81 -5.34
CA THR A 839 -29.23 -8.44 -5.84
C THR A 839 -29.98 -7.49 -4.92
N TRP A 840 -30.74 -6.57 -5.53
CA TRP A 840 -31.71 -5.65 -4.91
C TRP A 840 -31.12 -4.44 -4.18
N GLY A 841 -30.92 -4.49 -2.86
CA GLY A 841 -30.55 -3.32 -2.04
C GLY A 841 -29.23 -3.50 -1.31
N TRP A 842 -28.25 -2.63 -1.58
CA TRP A 842 -26.92 -2.72 -0.94
C TRP A 842 -27.01 -2.33 0.56
N PRO A 843 -26.71 -3.24 1.50
CA PRO A 843 -26.78 -2.95 2.93
C PRO A 843 -25.69 -1.94 3.33
N GLN A 844 -26.06 -0.92 4.09
CA GLN A 844 -25.15 0.20 4.37
C GLN A 844 -24.13 -0.11 5.47
N LEU A 845 -24.54 -0.89 6.47
CA LEU A 845 -23.79 -1.08 7.71
C LEU A 845 -23.77 -2.53 8.16
N ALA A 846 -22.58 -3.01 8.50
CA ALA A 846 -22.40 -4.23 9.28
C ALA A 846 -21.67 -3.92 10.59
N ARG A 847 -21.86 -4.77 11.60
CA ARG A 847 -21.17 -4.71 12.88
C ARG A 847 -20.55 -6.05 13.21
N PHE A 848 -19.24 -6.07 13.43
CA PHE A 848 -18.45 -7.27 13.74
C PHE A 848 -17.99 -7.23 15.18
N ASN A 849 -18.62 -8.00 16.07
CA ASN A 849 -18.34 -7.92 17.52
C ASN A 849 -18.36 -6.45 18.05
N GLY A 850 -19.18 -5.58 17.46
CA GLY A 850 -19.24 -4.13 17.78
C GLY A 850 -18.32 -3.21 16.95
N PHE A 851 -17.38 -3.71 16.14
CA PHE A 851 -16.67 -2.92 15.12
C PHE A 851 -17.67 -2.46 14.05
N VAL A 852 -17.69 -1.18 13.69
CA VAL A 852 -18.63 -0.63 12.70
C VAL A 852 -18.01 -0.60 11.30
N TRP A 853 -18.62 -1.33 10.36
CA TRP A 853 -18.18 -1.43 8.97
C TRP A 853 -19.21 -0.78 8.04
N ARG A 854 -18.77 0.27 7.32
CA ARG A 854 -19.53 0.88 6.21
C ARG A 854 -19.25 0.11 4.93
N LEU A 855 -20.24 -0.64 4.46
CA LEU A 855 -20.05 -1.66 3.41
C LEU A 855 -19.83 -1.03 2.02
N GLU A 856 -20.66 -0.05 1.65
CA GLU A 856 -20.54 0.65 0.36
C GLU A 856 -19.23 1.45 0.25
N ALA A 857 -18.83 2.16 1.31
CA ALA A 857 -17.64 3.01 1.29
C ALA A 857 -16.31 2.24 1.35
N ASN A 858 -16.30 1.01 1.89
CA ASN A 858 -15.10 0.18 1.98
C ASN A 858 -15.46 -1.32 2.04
N PRO A 859 -15.83 -1.97 0.92
CA PRO A 859 -16.29 -3.37 0.91
C PRO A 859 -15.20 -4.41 1.23
N ILE A 860 -14.00 -4.01 1.65
CA ILE A 860 -12.92 -4.90 2.10
C ILE A 860 -12.35 -4.42 3.44
N LEU A 861 -12.54 -5.20 4.50
CA LEU A 861 -11.75 -5.06 5.74
C LEU A 861 -10.49 -5.91 5.61
N ARG A 862 -9.31 -5.32 5.79
CA ARG A 862 -8.07 -6.10 5.93
C ARG A 862 -7.96 -6.62 7.37
N ASN A 863 -7.43 -7.82 7.58
CA ASN A 863 -7.28 -8.43 8.90
C ASN A 863 -6.05 -7.89 9.67
N ARG A 864 -5.99 -6.56 9.84
CA ARG A 864 -4.81 -5.82 10.33
C ARG A 864 -5.23 -4.63 11.19
N GLY A 865 -4.40 -4.24 12.16
CA GLY A 865 -4.66 -3.07 12.99
C GLY A 865 -5.97 -3.14 13.76
N SER A 866 -6.78 -2.07 13.71
CA SER A 866 -8.13 -2.00 14.29
C SER A 866 -9.11 -3.03 13.72
N THR A 867 -8.82 -3.51 12.51
CA THR A 867 -9.62 -4.49 11.75
C THR A 867 -9.05 -5.91 11.82
N GLN A 868 -8.09 -6.17 12.73
CA GLN A 868 -7.60 -7.52 13.04
C GLN A 868 -8.65 -8.34 13.81
N LEU A 869 -9.71 -8.74 13.10
CA LEU A 869 -10.85 -9.50 13.61
C LEU A 869 -10.61 -11.01 13.61
N LEU A 870 -9.72 -11.53 12.77
CA LEU A 870 -9.48 -12.97 12.60
C LEU A 870 -8.11 -13.35 13.20
N PRO A 871 -8.03 -14.21 14.23
CA PRO A 871 -6.74 -14.68 14.74
C PRO A 871 -5.93 -15.47 13.68
N PRO A 872 -4.59 -15.40 13.71
CA PRO A 872 -3.76 -16.13 12.77
C PRO A 872 -3.90 -17.65 12.95
N GLY A 873 -3.77 -18.40 11.85
CA GLY A 873 -3.78 -19.86 11.86
C GLY A 873 -5.17 -20.51 11.95
N LEU A 874 -6.25 -19.73 11.74
CA LEU A 874 -7.61 -20.25 11.57
C LEU A 874 -7.72 -21.27 10.43
N ASP A 875 -8.52 -22.32 10.67
CA ASP A 875 -8.96 -23.27 9.66
C ASP A 875 -10.31 -22.84 9.08
N PHE A 876 -10.29 -22.18 7.91
CA PHE A 876 -11.50 -21.77 7.19
C PHE A 876 -12.33 -22.94 6.66
N SER A 877 -11.75 -24.15 6.54
CA SER A 877 -12.51 -25.36 6.18
C SER A 877 -13.42 -25.87 7.31
N SER A 878 -13.21 -25.36 8.54
CA SER A 878 -14.03 -25.65 9.72
C SER A 878 -15.14 -24.62 9.98
N VAL A 879 -15.33 -23.63 9.10
CA VAL A 879 -16.33 -22.58 9.30
C VAL A 879 -17.75 -23.14 9.41
N THR A 880 -18.52 -22.60 10.33
CA THR A 880 -19.96 -22.87 10.49
C THR A 880 -20.68 -21.56 10.79
N VAL A 881 -21.97 -21.49 10.43
CA VAL A 881 -22.82 -20.32 10.70
C VAL A 881 -24.10 -20.74 11.40
N ARG A 882 -24.60 -19.85 12.27
CA ARG A 882 -25.91 -19.96 12.89
C ARG A 882 -26.61 -18.61 12.78
N LYS A 883 -27.66 -18.54 11.96
CA LYS A 883 -28.61 -17.43 11.93
C LYS A 883 -29.30 -17.31 13.29
N LEU A 884 -29.22 -16.13 13.91
CA LEU A 884 -29.90 -15.79 15.16
C LEU A 884 -31.16 -14.94 14.86
N HIS A 885 -31.06 -14.03 13.89
CA HIS A 885 -32.15 -13.19 13.38
C HIS A 885 -32.05 -13.05 11.84
N GLY A 886 -33.10 -12.52 11.21
CA GLY A 886 -33.25 -12.42 9.75
C GLY A 886 -34.17 -13.51 9.17
N ARG A 887 -34.98 -13.15 8.17
CA ARG A 887 -36.02 -14.00 7.56
C ARG A 887 -35.48 -15.03 6.55
N GLY A 888 -34.59 -14.63 5.65
CA GLY A 888 -33.97 -15.44 4.58
C GLY A 888 -32.92 -16.44 5.04
N GLU A 889 -32.32 -17.20 4.12
CA GLU A 889 -31.34 -18.23 4.46
C GLU A 889 -29.93 -17.65 4.71
N VAL A 890 -29.14 -18.33 5.54
CA VAL A 890 -27.72 -17.99 5.77
C VAL A 890 -26.91 -19.28 5.68
N ILE A 891 -26.02 -19.36 4.69
CA ILE A 891 -25.28 -20.56 4.30
C ILE A 891 -23.78 -20.28 4.36
N ALA A 892 -22.99 -21.19 4.92
CA ALA A 892 -21.53 -21.13 4.83
C ALA A 892 -21.00 -22.16 3.83
N THR A 893 -20.03 -21.75 3.02
CA THR A 893 -19.25 -22.61 2.11
C THR A 893 -17.79 -22.59 2.57
N PRO A 894 -17.33 -23.63 3.28
CA PRO A 894 -15.95 -23.77 3.71
C PRO A 894 -15.00 -24.06 2.54
N ALA A 895 -13.79 -23.50 2.55
CA ALA A 895 -12.72 -23.87 1.63
C ALA A 895 -11.35 -23.86 2.33
N PRO A 896 -10.31 -24.51 1.77
CA PRO A 896 -8.98 -24.53 2.39
C PRO A 896 -8.30 -23.16 2.46
N GLN A 897 -8.61 -22.23 1.55
CA GLN A 897 -7.96 -20.91 1.43
C GLN A 897 -8.81 -19.75 1.99
N GLY A 898 -10.04 -20.03 2.42
CA GLY A 898 -11.00 -19.02 2.84
C GLY A 898 -12.39 -19.62 3.04
N ALA A 899 -13.37 -18.80 3.36
CA ALA A 899 -14.75 -19.21 3.58
C ALA A 899 -15.70 -18.18 2.95
N MET A 900 -16.80 -18.63 2.35
CA MET A 900 -17.88 -17.74 1.92
C MET A 900 -19.07 -17.91 2.88
N ILE A 901 -19.71 -16.81 3.26
CA ILE A 901 -21.02 -16.82 3.91
C ILE A 901 -21.99 -16.08 2.99
N ARG A 902 -23.07 -16.75 2.62
CA ARG A 902 -24.13 -16.18 1.79
C ARG A 902 -25.35 -15.89 2.66
N ILE A 903 -25.90 -14.70 2.54
CA ILE A 903 -27.23 -14.34 3.02
C ILE A 903 -28.15 -14.31 1.79
N ASP A 904 -29.31 -14.95 1.88
CA ASP A 904 -30.26 -15.09 0.76
C ASP A 904 -31.67 -14.68 1.22
N ASP A 905 -31.90 -13.37 1.17
CA ASP A 905 -33.14 -12.70 1.58
C ASP A 905 -34.12 -12.60 0.39
N GLN A 906 -34.77 -13.72 0.07
CA GLN A 906 -35.69 -13.87 -1.07
C GLN A 906 -37.08 -13.16 -1.00
N PRO A 907 -37.64 -12.71 0.14
CA PRO A 907 -38.91 -11.97 0.14
C PRO A 907 -38.73 -10.48 -0.22
N ASP A 908 -39.74 -9.84 -0.81
CA ASP A 908 -39.72 -8.37 -1.00
C ASP A 908 -39.59 -7.63 0.35
N GLY A 909 -38.85 -6.52 0.37
CA GLY A 909 -38.60 -5.68 1.56
C GLY A 909 -37.19 -5.85 2.11
N PHE A 910 -36.91 -5.30 3.30
CA PHE A 910 -35.61 -5.44 3.97
C PHE A 910 -35.79 -6.09 5.35
N ASP A 911 -34.72 -6.69 5.89
CA ASP A 911 -34.67 -7.26 7.24
C ASP A 911 -33.27 -7.17 7.84
N ASP A 912 -33.19 -7.17 9.17
CA ASP A 912 -31.91 -7.15 9.89
C ASP A 912 -31.41 -8.59 10.11
N TYR A 913 -30.09 -8.79 10.05
CA TYR A 913 -29.48 -10.11 10.20
C TYR A 913 -28.49 -10.17 11.35
N ASP A 914 -28.79 -11.00 12.36
CA ASP A 914 -27.82 -11.43 13.36
C ASP A 914 -27.31 -12.83 13.01
N ILE A 915 -26.00 -12.95 12.79
CA ILE A 915 -25.33 -14.19 12.35
C ILE A 915 -24.17 -14.49 13.30
N LEU A 916 -24.13 -15.69 13.86
CA LEU A 916 -22.97 -16.20 14.59
C LEU A 916 -22.12 -17.09 13.68
N ILE A 917 -20.94 -16.60 13.31
CA ILE A 917 -19.92 -17.33 12.56
C ILE A 917 -19.00 -18.01 13.59
N THR A 918 -18.71 -19.30 13.42
CA THR A 918 -17.80 -20.06 14.29
C THR A 918 -16.74 -20.79 13.47
N PHE A 919 -15.50 -20.70 13.93
CA PHE A 919 -14.34 -21.41 13.39
C PHE A 919 -13.75 -22.35 14.45
N GLY A 920 -13.17 -23.47 13.99
CA GLY A 920 -12.63 -24.51 14.85
C GLY A 920 -13.71 -25.36 15.51
N SER A 921 -13.35 -26.58 15.90
CA SER A 921 -14.28 -27.45 16.63
C SER A 921 -14.45 -26.96 18.07
N THR A 922 -15.66 -26.49 18.41
CA THR A 922 -16.06 -26.16 19.78
C THR A 922 -16.48 -27.39 20.60
N LYS A 923 -16.21 -28.61 20.13
CA LYS A 923 -16.42 -29.85 20.91
C LYS A 923 -15.42 -29.95 22.07
N ARG A 924 -15.80 -29.37 23.21
CA ARG A 924 -15.56 -29.96 24.52
C ARG A 924 -16.72 -30.89 24.87
#